data_AF-W9W892-F1
#
_entry.id   AF-W9W892-F1
#
_cell.length_a   1.000
_cell.length_b   1.000
_cell.length_c   1.000
_cell.angle_alpha   90.00
_cell.angle_beta   90.00
_cell.angle_gamma   90.00
#
_symmetry.space_group_name_H-M   'P 1'
#
loop_
_entity.id
_entity.type
_entity.pdbx_description
1 polymer ?
#
loop_
_entity_poly.entity_id
_entity_poly.type
_entity_poly.pdbx_seq_one_letter_code
_entity_poly.pdbx_strand_id
1 'polypeptide(L)'
;MIASRFSRALPRATPLSRLSQIRAPRSSIISRYASTDAPETTEKVKGQVIGIDLGTTNSAVAIMEGKTPKIIENAEGTRTTPSVVAFTEGGERLVGVAAKRQAVVNPENTLFATKRLIGRKFSDPEVQRDIKEVPYKIVQHTNGDAWLEARGDKYSPSQIGGMVLSKMKETAEAYLSKPVKNAVVTVPAYFNDMQRQATKDAGQIAGLNVLRVVNEPTAAALAYGLEKEDDRVIAVYDLGGGTFDISVLEIQKGVFEVKSTNGDTHLGGEDFDITLVRHIVQQFKKESGLDLSNDRMAIQRIREAAEKAKIELSSSIQTDINLPFITADASGPKHINIKMTRAQLEQMVDPLISKTIEPVRKALKDANLQAKDIQEIILVGGMTRMPKVTESVKSIFNRDPAKSVNPDEAVAIGAAIQGAVLAGEVMDVLLLDVTPLSLGIETLGGVFTRLINRNTTIPTKKSQIFSTAADFQTAVEIKVYQGERELVRDNKLLGNFQLVGIPPAHRGVPQIEVTFDIDADSIVHVHAKDKSTNKDQSITIASGSGLSDSEIENMVNDAEKYGAQDKERKAAIEAANRADSVLNDTEKALKEFEDKLDKTEADTIKEKIASLREYVAKNQAGEGNATAEEMKAKIDELQTSALTLFDKMHKAREESSQTPPPGGDAGAQGGEQKP
;
A
#
# COMPACT_ATOMS: atom_id res chain seq x y z
N MET A 1 -49.00 64.66 27.50
CA MET A 1 -49.59 65.47 28.59
C MET A 1 -49.77 64.59 29.81
N ILE A 2 -49.28 65.06 30.97
CA ILE A 2 -49.74 64.78 32.36
C ILE A 2 -49.62 63.30 32.81
N ALA A 3 -48.62 62.85 33.58
CA ALA A 3 -48.12 63.22 34.92
C ALA A 3 -49.06 62.87 36.11
N SER A 4 -48.62 61.89 36.92
CA SER A 4 -48.66 61.89 38.41
C SER A 4 -50.03 61.53 39.08
N ARG A 5 -50.21 60.92 40.27
CA ARG A 5 -49.46 60.77 41.54
C ARG A 5 -50.11 59.67 42.46
N PHE A 6 -49.25 58.99 43.26
CA PHE A 6 -49.37 58.62 44.69
C PHE A 6 -50.49 57.72 45.25
N SER A 7 -50.11 56.66 46.00
CA SER A 7 -50.29 56.59 47.47
C SER A 7 -49.61 55.36 48.13
N ARG A 8 -49.05 55.59 49.32
CA ARG A 8 -48.24 54.71 50.20
C ARG A 8 -49.10 53.80 51.11
N ALA A 9 -48.62 52.61 51.44
CA ALA A 9 -48.73 52.01 52.77
C ALA A 9 -47.63 50.93 53.00
N LEU A 10 -46.98 50.99 54.17
CA LEU A 10 -46.03 50.05 54.80
C LEU A 10 -46.65 49.66 56.17
N PRO A 11 -46.21 48.62 56.96
CA PRO A 11 -44.81 48.16 57.11
C PRO A 11 -44.51 46.67 57.50
N ARG A 12 -43.19 46.36 57.54
CA ARG A 12 -42.43 45.32 58.31
C ARG A 12 -42.62 43.83 57.94
N ALA A 13 -41.64 42.93 57.91
CA ALA A 13 -40.17 42.85 58.13
C ALA A 13 -39.71 41.56 57.40
N THR A 14 -38.53 41.41 56.78
CA THR A 14 -37.18 41.11 57.32
C THR A 14 -36.20 40.97 56.12
N PRO A 15 -34.88 41.02 56.32
CA PRO A 15 -33.91 41.20 55.23
C PRO A 15 -33.43 39.86 54.68
N LEU A 16 -33.05 39.82 53.39
CA LEU A 16 -31.89 39.07 52.90
C LEU A 16 -31.65 39.42 51.41
N SER A 17 -30.51 40.03 51.18
CA SER A 17 -29.94 40.35 49.87
C SER A 17 -29.50 39.07 49.15
N ARG A 18 -29.96 38.87 47.91
CA ARG A 18 -29.22 38.10 46.90
C ARG A 18 -29.29 38.81 45.57
N LEU A 19 -28.19 39.48 45.24
CA LEU A 19 -27.84 39.86 43.88
C LEU A 19 -27.78 38.59 43.02
N SER A 20 -28.53 38.60 41.92
CA SER A 20 -28.44 37.62 40.85
C SER A 20 -27.10 37.78 40.13
N GLN A 21 -26.10 37.01 40.57
CA GLN A 21 -24.91 36.78 39.76
C GLN A 21 -25.26 35.83 38.62
N ILE A 22 -25.09 36.36 37.41
CA ILE A 22 -25.00 35.62 36.15
C ILE A 22 -24.01 34.48 36.34
N ARG A 23 -24.50 33.25 36.27
CA ARG A 23 -23.68 32.03 36.43
C ARG A 23 -23.10 31.69 35.05
N ALA A 24 -21.79 31.89 34.91
CA ALA A 24 -21.00 31.34 33.81
C ALA A 24 -21.22 29.81 33.71
N PRO A 25 -21.21 29.23 32.50
CA PRO A 25 -21.39 27.79 32.35
C PRO A 25 -20.20 27.06 33.00
N ARG A 26 -20.53 26.05 33.79
CA ARG A 26 -19.57 25.19 34.48
C ARG A 26 -18.64 24.55 33.45
N SER A 27 -17.35 24.78 33.63
CA SER A 27 -16.28 23.99 33.03
C SER A 27 -16.59 22.50 33.15
N SER A 28 -16.75 21.84 32.01
CA SER A 28 -16.82 20.38 31.92
C SER A 28 -15.55 19.79 32.53
N ILE A 29 -15.71 18.99 33.58
CA ILE A 29 -14.65 18.15 34.12
C ILE A 29 -14.41 17.05 33.08
N ILE A 30 -13.52 17.33 32.13
CA ILE A 30 -12.89 16.30 31.32
C ILE A 30 -11.92 15.60 32.26
N SER A 31 -12.36 14.45 32.79
CA SER A 31 -11.48 13.51 33.46
C SER A 31 -10.41 13.11 32.46
N ARG A 32 -9.15 13.49 32.72
CA ARG A 32 -8.02 12.99 31.96
C ARG A 32 -8.01 11.47 32.13
N TYR A 33 -8.40 10.74 31.10
CA TYR A 33 -8.03 9.34 30.95
C TYR A 33 -6.52 9.29 30.66
N ALA A 34 -5.72 9.55 31.68
CA ALA A 34 -4.37 9.02 31.75
C ALA A 34 -4.52 7.58 32.27
N SER A 35 -4.32 6.61 31.39
CA SER A 35 -4.17 5.21 31.76
C SER A 35 -2.98 5.07 32.71
N THR A 36 -3.21 5.16 34.02
CA THR A 36 -2.22 4.86 35.05
C THR A 36 -2.17 3.36 35.29
N ASP A 37 -1.72 2.61 34.29
CA ASP A 37 -1.19 1.23 34.38
C ASP A 37 -0.66 0.77 33.00
N ALA A 38 0.07 1.64 32.30
CA ALA A 38 0.94 1.22 31.20
C ALA A 38 2.36 1.07 31.78
N PRO A 39 3.06 -0.07 31.58
CA PRO A 39 4.46 -0.14 31.97
C PRO A 39 5.24 0.98 31.28
N GLU A 40 5.99 1.77 32.07
CA GLU A 40 6.90 2.82 31.62
C GLU A 40 8.04 2.25 30.77
N THR A 41 7.76 1.83 29.54
CA THR A 41 8.78 1.53 28.51
C THR A 41 8.20 1.70 27.10
N THR A 42 7.61 2.85 26.76
CA THR A 42 7.59 3.26 25.34
C THR A 42 8.89 4.00 25.07
N GLU A 43 9.94 3.27 24.65
CA GLU A 43 11.11 3.92 24.07
C GLU A 43 10.62 4.87 22.98
N LYS A 44 11.00 6.15 23.07
CA LYS A 44 10.72 7.10 21.99
C LYS A 44 11.25 6.50 20.69
N VAL A 45 10.40 6.43 19.66
CA VAL A 45 10.78 5.95 18.33
C VAL A 45 12.04 6.68 17.88
N LYS A 46 13.15 5.96 17.71
CA LYS A 46 14.42 6.53 17.27
C LYS A 46 14.55 6.38 15.75
N GLY A 47 14.78 7.49 15.06
CA GLY A 47 15.01 7.55 13.62
C GLY A 47 13.74 7.84 12.82
N GLN A 48 13.92 8.15 11.53
CA GLN A 48 12.83 8.52 10.63
C GLN A 48 11.78 7.40 10.53
N VAL A 49 10.50 7.79 10.57
CA VAL A 49 9.37 6.92 10.24
C VAL A 49 8.90 7.26 8.83
N ILE A 50 8.87 6.28 7.94
CA ILE A 50 8.34 6.45 6.58
C ILE A 50 6.89 5.97 6.52
N GLY A 51 6.07 6.62 5.71
CA GLY A 51 4.71 6.18 5.40
C GLY A 51 4.69 5.44 4.08
N ILE A 52 4.22 4.19 4.07
CA ILE A 52 4.16 3.38 2.85
C ILE A 52 2.71 3.04 2.57
N ASP A 53 2.23 3.45 1.40
CA ASP A 53 1.05 2.87 0.78
C ASP A 53 1.43 1.58 0.06
N LEU A 54 1.05 0.41 0.59
CA LEU A 54 1.29 -0.88 -0.05
C LEU A 54 0.07 -1.25 -0.90
N GLY A 55 -0.13 -0.67 -2.08
CA GLY A 55 -1.36 -0.93 -2.86
C GLY A 55 -1.34 -2.23 -3.67
N THR A 56 -2.52 -2.66 -4.12
CA THR A 56 -2.67 -3.88 -4.97
C THR A 56 -1.93 -3.76 -6.31
N THR A 57 -2.02 -2.60 -6.95
CA THR A 57 -1.45 -2.36 -8.28
C THR A 57 -0.21 -1.48 -8.22
N ASN A 58 -0.22 -0.44 -7.38
CA ASN A 58 0.90 0.46 -7.18
C ASN A 58 1.11 0.69 -5.67
N SER A 59 2.36 0.85 -5.27
CA SER A 59 2.76 1.29 -3.95
C SER A 59 3.40 2.67 -4.02
N ALA A 60 3.36 3.42 -2.94
CA ALA A 60 3.95 4.74 -2.86
C ALA A 60 4.56 4.96 -1.47
N VAL A 61 5.61 5.79 -1.36
CA VAL A 61 6.29 6.06 -0.10
C VAL A 61 6.44 7.55 0.14
N ALA A 62 6.09 7.99 1.34
CA ALA A 62 6.20 9.36 1.80
C ALA A 62 7.00 9.45 3.10
N ILE A 63 7.53 10.64 3.34
CA ILE A 63 8.22 11.03 4.56
C ILE A 63 7.66 12.35 5.08
N MET A 64 8.06 12.71 6.31
CA MET A 64 7.86 14.04 6.86
C MET A 64 9.16 14.82 6.77
N GLU A 65 9.17 15.93 6.01
CA GLU A 65 10.24 16.93 5.99
C GLU A 65 9.84 18.08 6.93
N GLY A 66 10.23 17.97 8.20
CA GLY A 66 9.73 18.86 9.24
C GLY A 66 8.23 18.66 9.43
N LYS A 67 7.43 19.68 9.14
CA LYS A 67 5.96 19.63 9.24
C LYS A 67 5.25 19.29 7.93
N THR A 68 6.00 19.18 6.82
CA THR A 68 5.41 18.99 5.49
C THR A 68 5.56 17.54 5.05
N PRO A 69 4.47 16.82 4.75
CA PRO A 69 4.58 15.50 4.16
C PRO A 69 5.05 15.60 2.70
N LYS A 70 5.86 14.62 2.27
CA LYS A 70 6.40 14.57 0.91
C LYS A 70 6.46 13.15 0.41
N ILE A 71 5.86 12.90 -0.76
CA ILE A 71 6.05 11.64 -1.49
C ILE A 71 7.44 11.63 -2.15
N ILE A 72 8.06 10.46 -2.20
CA ILE A 72 9.39 10.27 -2.76
C ILE A 72 9.28 9.61 -4.13
N GLU A 73 10.07 10.11 -5.09
CA GLU A 73 10.23 9.49 -6.40
C GLU A 73 11.15 8.28 -6.31
N ASN A 74 10.78 7.20 -6.99
CA ASN A 74 11.62 6.01 -7.11
C ASN A 74 12.82 6.27 -8.05
N ALA A 75 13.71 5.27 -8.16
CA ALA A 75 14.88 5.34 -9.03
C ALA A 75 14.53 5.54 -10.52
N GLU A 76 13.31 5.19 -10.92
CA GLU A 76 12.78 5.34 -12.26
C GLU A 76 12.11 6.72 -12.51
N GLY A 77 12.10 7.61 -11.50
CA GLY A 77 11.56 8.97 -11.59
C GLY A 77 10.04 9.07 -11.46
N THR A 78 9.37 8.02 -10.95
CA THR A 78 7.92 8.01 -10.72
C THR A 78 7.59 8.05 -9.23
N ARG A 79 6.49 8.73 -8.87
CA ARG A 79 6.03 8.90 -7.47
C ARG A 79 5.29 7.67 -6.92
N THR A 80 4.99 6.72 -7.79
CA THR A 80 4.41 5.41 -7.46
C THR A 80 5.25 4.32 -8.12
N THR A 81 5.26 3.13 -7.53
CA THR A 81 5.96 1.95 -8.04
C THR A 81 4.97 0.80 -8.22
N PRO A 82 4.94 0.12 -9.37
CA PRO A 82 4.07 -1.04 -9.55
C PRO A 82 4.31 -2.10 -8.48
N SER A 83 3.24 -2.64 -7.89
CA SER A 83 3.29 -3.76 -6.94
C SER A 83 3.43 -5.09 -7.68
N VAL A 84 4.52 -5.20 -8.44
CA VAL A 84 4.83 -6.33 -9.33
C VAL A 84 6.21 -6.85 -8.99
N VAL A 85 6.34 -8.17 -8.87
CA VAL A 85 7.60 -8.88 -8.61
C VAL A 85 7.78 -9.94 -9.69
N ALA A 86 8.97 -10.06 -10.26
CA ALA A 86 9.26 -11.09 -11.24
C ALA A 86 10.55 -11.84 -10.92
N PHE A 87 10.56 -13.13 -11.27
CA PHE A 87 11.73 -14.00 -11.14
C PHE A 87 12.22 -14.42 -12.53
N THR A 88 13.43 -14.00 -12.90
CA THR A 88 14.03 -14.28 -14.20
C THR A 88 14.65 -15.68 -14.25
N GLU A 89 15.02 -16.14 -15.45
CA GLU A 89 15.71 -17.43 -15.63
C GLU A 89 17.09 -17.46 -15.00
N GLY A 90 17.77 -16.32 -14.97
CA GLY A 90 19.07 -16.17 -14.31
C GLY A 90 19.00 -16.06 -12.79
N GLY A 91 17.84 -16.34 -12.18
CA GLY A 91 17.62 -16.25 -10.74
C GLY A 91 17.52 -14.83 -10.20
N GLU A 92 17.41 -13.82 -11.06
CA GLU A 92 17.27 -12.43 -10.64
C GLU A 92 15.84 -12.12 -10.22
N ARG A 93 15.71 -11.35 -9.15
CA ARG A 93 14.44 -10.81 -8.67
C ARG A 93 14.30 -9.36 -9.16
N LEU A 94 13.22 -9.08 -9.87
CA LEU A 94 12.85 -7.75 -10.33
C LEU A 94 11.64 -7.26 -9.53
N VAL A 95 11.60 -5.97 -9.19
CA VAL A 95 10.47 -5.34 -8.51
C VAL A 95 10.10 -4.04 -9.22
N GLY A 96 8.81 -3.72 -9.30
CA GLY A 96 8.34 -2.44 -9.83
C GLY A 96 8.29 -2.40 -11.35
N VAL A 97 8.77 -1.29 -11.93
CA VAL A 97 8.72 -1.03 -13.37
C VAL A 97 9.48 -2.10 -14.17
N ALA A 98 10.64 -2.55 -13.67
CA ALA A 98 11.43 -3.60 -14.31
C ALA A 98 10.65 -4.92 -14.40
N ALA A 99 9.97 -5.31 -13.31
CA ALA A 99 9.12 -6.50 -13.30
C ALA A 99 7.92 -6.34 -14.23
N LYS A 100 7.22 -5.19 -14.20
CA LYS A 100 6.08 -4.92 -15.09
C LYS A 100 6.48 -5.01 -16.57
N ARG A 101 7.65 -4.49 -16.96
CA ARG A 101 8.11 -4.45 -18.36
C ARG A 101 8.29 -5.84 -18.98
N GLN A 102 8.77 -6.81 -18.22
CA GLN A 102 9.04 -8.16 -18.74
C GLN A 102 7.86 -9.13 -18.58
N ALA A 103 6.73 -8.68 -18.02
CA ALA A 103 5.57 -9.52 -17.74
C ALA A 103 5.06 -10.24 -19.01
N VAL A 104 5.09 -9.58 -20.17
CA VAL A 104 4.67 -10.14 -21.47
C VAL A 104 5.39 -11.44 -21.84
N VAL A 105 6.70 -11.52 -21.57
CA VAL A 105 7.55 -12.65 -21.98
C VAL A 105 7.78 -13.65 -20.85
N ASN A 106 7.37 -13.30 -19.63
CA ASN A 106 7.52 -14.13 -18.43
C ASN A 106 6.25 -14.12 -17.55
N PRO A 107 5.06 -14.39 -18.11
CA PRO A 107 3.80 -14.16 -17.41
C PRO A 107 3.60 -15.09 -16.20
N GLU A 108 4.18 -16.29 -16.23
CA GLU A 108 4.02 -17.28 -15.15
C GLU A 108 4.85 -16.98 -13.90
N ASN A 109 5.95 -16.24 -14.06
CA ASN A 109 6.88 -15.91 -12.98
C ASN A 109 6.87 -14.40 -12.66
N THR A 110 5.82 -13.70 -13.10
CA THR A 110 5.59 -12.28 -12.80
C THR A 110 4.32 -12.18 -11.97
N LEU A 111 4.51 -11.90 -10.69
CA LEU A 111 3.48 -11.86 -9.67
C LEU A 111 3.00 -10.42 -9.49
N PHE A 112 1.69 -10.21 -9.58
CA PHE A 112 1.01 -8.92 -9.42
C PHE A 112 -0.31 -9.13 -8.69
N ALA A 113 -0.95 -8.05 -8.21
CA ALA A 113 -2.21 -8.11 -7.46
C ALA A 113 -2.19 -9.07 -6.24
N THR A 114 -1.01 -9.40 -5.71
CA THR A 114 -0.83 -10.37 -4.62
C THR A 114 -1.46 -9.93 -3.31
N LYS A 115 -1.72 -8.62 -3.14
CA LYS A 115 -2.51 -8.07 -2.02
C LYS A 115 -3.94 -8.65 -1.99
N ARG A 116 -4.50 -9.13 -3.10
CA ARG A 116 -5.79 -9.86 -3.11
C ARG A 116 -5.71 -11.23 -2.44
N LEU A 117 -4.52 -11.80 -2.29
CA LEU A 117 -4.28 -13.12 -1.71
C LEU A 117 -3.77 -13.06 -0.25
N ILE A 118 -3.25 -11.91 0.18
CA ILE A 118 -2.66 -11.75 1.52
C ILE A 118 -3.71 -12.09 2.59
N GLY A 119 -3.32 -12.96 3.54
CA GLY A 119 -4.19 -13.42 4.62
C GLY A 119 -5.42 -14.24 4.19
N ARG A 120 -5.47 -14.79 2.97
CA ARG A 120 -6.57 -15.64 2.49
C ARG A 120 -6.22 -17.14 2.46
N LYS A 121 -7.23 -17.98 2.63
CA LYS A 121 -7.09 -19.43 2.46
C LYS A 121 -7.23 -19.80 0.99
N PHE A 122 -6.52 -20.85 0.58
CA PHE A 122 -6.59 -21.36 -0.80
C PHE A 122 -8.03 -21.72 -1.19
N SER A 123 -8.82 -22.24 -0.24
CA SER A 123 -10.22 -22.63 -0.43
C SER A 123 -11.21 -21.46 -0.50
N ASP A 124 -10.80 -20.22 -0.24
CA ASP A 124 -11.72 -19.08 -0.22
C ASP A 124 -12.33 -18.87 -1.63
N PRO A 125 -13.64 -18.56 -1.74
CA PRO A 125 -14.30 -18.37 -3.04
C PRO A 125 -13.64 -17.31 -3.92
N GLU A 126 -13.10 -16.28 -3.31
CA GLU A 126 -12.32 -15.19 -3.93
C GLU A 126 -11.07 -15.73 -4.61
N VAL A 127 -10.28 -16.55 -3.88
CA VAL A 127 -9.05 -17.16 -4.39
C VAL A 127 -9.35 -18.16 -5.51
N GLN A 128 -10.42 -18.93 -5.37
CA GLN A 128 -10.87 -19.87 -6.41
C GLN A 128 -11.31 -19.19 -7.71
N ARG A 129 -11.76 -17.93 -7.63
CA ARG A 129 -11.99 -17.10 -8.82
C ARG A 129 -10.67 -16.65 -9.41
N ASP A 130 -9.79 -16.05 -8.61
CA ASP A 130 -8.53 -15.48 -9.08
C ASP A 130 -7.60 -16.51 -9.74
N ILE A 131 -7.61 -17.77 -9.30
CA ILE A 131 -6.88 -18.90 -9.94
C ILE A 131 -7.13 -19.00 -11.45
N LYS A 132 -8.32 -18.62 -11.91
CA LYS A 132 -8.73 -18.72 -13.31
C LYS A 132 -8.39 -17.48 -14.13
N GLU A 133 -8.02 -16.39 -13.47
CA GLU A 133 -7.86 -15.07 -14.10
C GLU A 133 -6.39 -14.65 -14.21
N VAL A 134 -5.50 -15.21 -13.39
CA VAL A 134 -4.08 -14.84 -13.36
C VAL A 134 -3.21 -15.86 -14.12
N PRO A 135 -2.09 -15.42 -14.73
CA PRO A 135 -1.21 -16.30 -15.51
C PRO A 135 -0.26 -17.14 -14.66
N TYR A 136 0.09 -16.68 -13.47
CA TYR A 136 0.94 -17.39 -12.52
C TYR A 136 0.13 -18.43 -11.72
N LYS A 137 0.81 -19.35 -11.05
CA LYS A 137 0.16 -20.37 -10.24
C LYS A 137 -0.11 -19.86 -8.83
N ILE A 138 -1.35 -20.02 -8.38
CA ILE A 138 -1.72 -19.94 -6.97
C ILE A 138 -1.81 -21.38 -6.45
N VAL A 139 -1.13 -21.67 -5.35
CA VAL A 139 -0.95 -23.01 -4.78
C VAL A 139 -1.36 -23.03 -3.31
N GLN A 140 -1.76 -24.20 -2.82
CA GLN A 140 -2.08 -24.39 -1.42
C GLN A 140 -0.80 -24.63 -0.61
N HIS A 141 -0.61 -23.86 0.46
CA HIS A 141 0.42 -24.13 1.47
C HIS A 141 -0.03 -25.22 2.45
N THR A 142 0.89 -25.80 3.22
CA THR A 142 0.61 -26.91 4.16
C THR A 142 -0.43 -26.53 5.23
N ASN A 143 -0.47 -25.26 5.65
CA ASN A 143 -1.45 -24.68 6.58
C ASN A 143 -2.79 -24.28 5.91
N GLY A 144 -2.95 -24.53 4.61
CA GLY A 144 -4.12 -24.19 3.80
C GLY A 144 -4.18 -22.77 3.25
N ASP A 145 -3.17 -21.92 3.48
CA ASP A 145 -3.08 -20.56 2.93
C ASP A 145 -2.88 -20.58 1.41
N ALA A 146 -3.33 -19.50 0.76
CA ALA A 146 -3.08 -19.26 -0.65
C ALA A 146 -1.66 -18.71 -0.84
N TRP A 147 -0.79 -19.50 -1.46
CA TRP A 147 0.58 -19.12 -1.83
C TRP A 147 0.70 -19.00 -3.34
N LEU A 148 1.83 -18.49 -3.80
CA LEU A 148 2.18 -18.33 -5.21
C LEU A 148 3.33 -19.29 -5.56
N GLU A 149 3.44 -19.70 -6.81
CA GLU A 149 4.59 -20.44 -7.32
C GLU A 149 5.20 -19.72 -8.51
N ALA A 150 6.52 -19.51 -8.47
CA ALA A 150 7.31 -18.96 -9.57
C ALA A 150 8.64 -19.71 -9.63
N ARG A 151 9.05 -20.13 -10.85
CA ARG A 151 10.27 -20.91 -11.11
C ARG A 151 10.42 -22.19 -10.27
N GLY A 152 9.29 -22.76 -9.83
CA GLY A 152 9.23 -23.97 -9.02
C GLY A 152 9.30 -23.72 -7.50
N ASP A 153 9.65 -22.50 -7.10
CA ASP A 153 9.66 -22.08 -5.71
C ASP A 153 8.30 -21.52 -5.29
N LYS A 154 7.96 -21.70 -4.01
CA LYS A 154 6.70 -21.24 -3.44
C LYS A 154 6.93 -20.00 -2.59
N TYR A 155 6.08 -19.00 -2.78
CA TYR A 155 6.15 -17.73 -2.07
C TYR A 155 4.82 -17.42 -1.38
N SER A 156 4.87 -17.01 -0.13
CA SER A 156 3.72 -16.43 0.54
C SER A 156 3.41 -15.04 -0.04
N PRO A 157 2.14 -14.59 -0.04
CA PRO A 157 1.82 -13.22 -0.41
C PRO A 157 2.55 -12.17 0.44
N SER A 158 2.84 -12.49 1.72
CA SER A 158 3.62 -11.63 2.61
C SER A 158 5.08 -11.49 2.16
N GLN A 159 5.71 -12.54 1.64
CA GLN A 159 7.05 -12.43 1.05
C GLN A 159 7.04 -11.51 -0.16
N ILE A 160 6.06 -11.64 -1.05
CA ILE A 160 5.94 -10.78 -2.23
C ILE A 160 5.68 -9.32 -1.80
N GLY A 161 4.80 -9.11 -0.83
CA GLY A 161 4.59 -7.79 -0.21
C GLY A 161 5.87 -7.24 0.40
N GLY A 162 6.67 -8.07 1.08
CA GLY A 162 7.96 -7.70 1.65
C GLY A 162 8.95 -7.24 0.60
N MET A 163 9.01 -7.89 -0.56
CA MET A 163 9.86 -7.47 -1.69
C MET A 163 9.46 -6.09 -2.23
N VAL A 164 8.16 -5.79 -2.29
CA VAL A 164 7.67 -4.46 -2.66
C VAL A 164 8.01 -3.42 -1.60
N LEU A 165 7.82 -3.76 -0.30
CA LEU A 165 8.20 -2.89 0.82
C LEU A 165 9.70 -2.63 0.89
N SER A 166 10.55 -3.61 0.55
CA SER A 166 12.00 -3.44 0.43
C SER A 166 12.35 -2.39 -0.62
N LYS A 167 11.71 -2.41 -1.80
CA LYS A 167 11.90 -1.36 -2.83
C LYS A 167 11.45 0.02 -2.34
N MET A 168 10.39 0.10 -1.54
CA MET A 168 9.93 1.38 -0.94
C MET A 168 10.91 1.90 0.11
N LYS A 169 11.43 1.01 0.95
CA LYS A 169 12.51 1.30 1.89
C LYS A 169 13.76 1.80 1.18
N GLU A 170 14.24 1.09 0.16
CA GLU A 170 15.39 1.49 -0.65
C GLU A 170 15.21 2.87 -1.29
N THR A 171 14.00 3.14 -1.79
CA THR A 171 13.64 4.45 -2.37
C THR A 171 13.77 5.57 -1.33
N ALA A 172 13.25 5.35 -0.11
CA ALA A 172 13.39 6.32 0.97
C ALA A 172 14.84 6.46 1.46
N GLU A 173 15.59 5.36 1.57
CA GLU A 173 16.99 5.34 1.98
C GLU A 173 17.89 6.10 1.00
N ALA A 174 17.66 5.91 -0.31
CA ALA A 174 18.37 6.61 -1.37
C ALA A 174 18.12 8.13 -1.27
N TYR A 175 16.86 8.54 -1.05
CA TYR A 175 16.50 9.94 -0.89
C TYR A 175 17.09 10.57 0.38
N LEU A 176 17.00 9.88 1.52
CA LEU A 176 17.48 10.38 2.81
C LEU A 176 18.99 10.26 3.00
N SER A 177 19.66 9.46 2.17
CA SER A 177 21.06 9.04 2.33
C SER A 177 21.35 8.45 3.72
N LYS A 178 20.36 7.76 4.31
CA LYS A 178 20.41 7.18 5.66
C LYS A 178 19.59 5.88 5.71
N PRO A 179 19.97 4.91 6.55
CA PRO A 179 19.17 3.70 6.76
C PRO A 179 17.78 4.02 7.32
N VAL A 180 16.76 3.31 6.85
CA VAL A 180 15.38 3.43 7.33
C VAL A 180 14.98 2.13 8.01
N LYS A 181 14.50 2.24 9.25
CA LYS A 181 14.09 1.08 10.06
C LYS A 181 12.62 1.08 10.43
N ASN A 182 11.96 2.24 10.51
CA ASN A 182 10.60 2.34 11.02
C ASN A 182 9.65 2.74 9.91
N ALA A 183 8.48 2.10 9.87
CA ALA A 183 7.44 2.43 8.90
C ALA A 183 6.03 2.38 9.50
N VAL A 184 5.14 3.16 8.90
CA VAL A 184 3.69 2.95 8.96
C VAL A 184 3.26 2.41 7.60
N VAL A 185 2.52 1.30 7.59
CA VAL A 185 2.09 0.62 6.36
C VAL A 185 0.56 0.61 6.28
N THR A 186 0.00 0.79 5.08
CA THR A 186 -1.44 0.93 4.88
C THR A 186 -2.13 -0.39 4.54
N VAL A 187 -3.39 -0.51 4.95
CA VAL A 187 -4.29 -1.61 4.59
C VAL A 187 -5.70 -1.12 4.30
N PRO A 188 -6.49 -1.83 3.47
CA PRO A 188 -7.91 -1.56 3.30
C PRO A 188 -8.62 -1.56 4.65
N ALA A 189 -9.56 -0.64 4.86
CA ALA A 189 -10.23 -0.51 6.16
C ALA A 189 -10.99 -1.78 6.54
N TYR A 190 -11.53 -2.49 5.55
CA TYR A 190 -12.26 -3.73 5.73
C TYR A 190 -11.39 -5.00 5.82
N PHE A 191 -10.06 -4.88 5.93
CA PHE A 191 -9.17 -6.01 6.22
C PHE A 191 -9.44 -6.61 7.59
N ASN A 192 -9.49 -7.94 7.63
CA ASN A 192 -9.57 -8.70 8.87
C ASN A 192 -8.18 -8.85 9.54
N ASP A 193 -8.18 -9.45 10.74
CA ASP A 193 -6.99 -9.57 11.58
C ASP A 193 -5.86 -10.39 10.92
N MET A 194 -6.20 -11.44 10.15
CA MET A 194 -5.21 -12.24 9.40
C MET A 194 -4.51 -11.41 8.33
N GLN A 195 -5.26 -10.58 7.59
CA GLN A 195 -4.70 -9.77 6.51
C GLN A 195 -3.83 -8.62 7.05
N ARG A 196 -4.23 -8.04 8.19
CA ARG A 196 -3.43 -7.04 8.92
C ARG A 196 -2.12 -7.62 9.40
N GLN A 197 -2.16 -8.77 10.07
CA GLN A 197 -0.95 -9.46 10.54
C GLN A 197 -0.04 -9.83 9.37
N ALA A 198 -0.57 -10.43 8.31
CA ALA A 198 0.22 -10.79 7.13
C ALA A 198 0.90 -9.57 6.47
N THR A 199 0.29 -8.39 6.54
CA THR A 199 0.90 -7.12 6.09
C THR A 199 2.01 -6.65 7.03
N LYS A 200 1.84 -6.82 8.34
CA LYS A 200 2.90 -6.56 9.34
C LYS A 200 4.09 -7.49 9.14
N ASP A 201 3.85 -8.78 8.90
CA ASP A 201 4.87 -9.78 8.60
C ASP A 201 5.65 -9.42 7.33
N ALA A 202 4.96 -8.91 6.29
CA ALA A 202 5.62 -8.42 5.08
C ALA A 202 6.61 -7.29 5.38
N GLY A 203 6.27 -6.37 6.29
CA GLY A 203 7.18 -5.33 6.74
C GLY A 203 8.36 -5.87 7.52
N GLN A 204 8.15 -6.86 8.39
CA GLN A 204 9.23 -7.55 9.10
C GLN A 204 10.20 -8.24 8.12
N ILE A 205 9.68 -8.95 7.11
CA ILE A 205 10.47 -9.56 6.04
C ILE A 205 11.31 -8.52 5.28
N ALA A 206 10.78 -7.31 5.09
CA ALA A 206 11.51 -6.18 4.47
C ALA A 206 12.56 -5.52 5.40
N GLY A 207 12.71 -6.01 6.63
CA GLY A 207 13.56 -5.41 7.65
C GLY A 207 13.06 -4.03 8.11
N LEU A 208 11.73 -3.86 8.17
CA LEU A 208 11.04 -2.69 8.72
C LEU A 208 10.37 -3.07 10.04
N ASN A 209 10.58 -2.23 11.05
CA ASN A 209 9.76 -2.17 12.24
C ASN A 209 8.45 -1.43 11.90
N VAL A 210 7.40 -2.20 11.64
CA VAL A 210 6.06 -1.66 11.36
C VAL A 210 5.44 -1.17 12.67
N LEU A 211 5.54 0.13 12.90
CA LEU A 211 5.05 0.78 14.13
C LEU A 211 3.53 0.78 14.22
N ARG A 212 2.86 0.85 13.06
CA ARG A 212 1.40 0.82 12.96
C ARG A 212 0.98 0.36 11.57
N VAL A 213 -0.12 -0.38 11.53
CA VAL A 213 -0.87 -0.65 10.30
C VAL A 213 -2.09 0.27 10.28
N VAL A 214 -2.14 1.21 9.33
CA VAL A 214 -3.19 2.24 9.27
C VAL A 214 -4.18 1.95 8.15
N ASN A 215 -5.45 2.25 8.38
CA ASN A 215 -6.49 2.12 7.35
C ASN A 215 -6.27 3.14 6.23
N GLU A 216 -6.33 2.70 4.97
CA GLU A 216 -6.19 3.53 3.75
C GLU A 216 -7.10 4.78 3.76
N PRO A 217 -8.43 4.68 3.98
CA PRO A 217 -9.28 5.87 4.01
C PRO A 217 -8.98 6.79 5.19
N THR A 218 -8.54 6.24 6.32
CA THR A 218 -8.12 7.01 7.49
C THR A 218 -6.84 7.80 7.21
N ALA A 219 -5.87 7.19 6.52
CA ALA A 219 -4.67 7.87 6.07
C ALA A 219 -5.01 8.99 5.06
N ALA A 220 -5.87 8.72 4.08
CA ALA A 220 -6.31 9.75 3.14
C ALA A 220 -7.03 10.93 3.83
N ALA A 221 -7.81 10.65 4.88
CA ALA A 221 -8.44 11.70 5.69
C ALA A 221 -7.40 12.56 6.43
N LEU A 222 -6.33 11.96 6.98
CA LEU A 222 -5.22 12.70 7.59
C LEU A 222 -4.53 13.62 6.57
N ALA A 223 -4.26 13.12 5.36
CA ALA A 223 -3.67 13.91 4.29
C ALA A 223 -4.54 15.11 3.87
N TYR A 224 -5.85 14.93 3.88
CA TYR A 224 -6.81 16.00 3.58
C TYR A 224 -6.97 17.02 4.73
N GLY A 225 -7.07 16.53 5.97
CA GLY A 225 -7.53 17.31 7.11
C GLY A 225 -6.43 18.04 7.89
N LEU A 226 -5.15 17.77 7.63
CA LEU A 226 -4.03 18.35 8.40
C LEU A 226 -4.05 19.89 8.43
N GLU A 227 -4.48 20.53 7.35
CA GLU A 227 -4.54 22.00 7.22
C GLU A 227 -5.95 22.57 7.46
N LYS A 228 -6.91 21.74 7.88
CA LYS A 228 -8.32 22.16 8.04
C LYS A 228 -8.63 22.44 9.51
N GLU A 229 -9.16 23.63 9.78
CA GLU A 229 -9.54 24.04 11.14
C GLU A 229 -11.05 23.88 11.44
N ASP A 230 -11.88 23.78 10.41
CA ASP A 230 -13.34 23.66 10.55
C ASP A 230 -13.77 22.24 10.90
N ASP A 231 -14.79 22.13 11.75
CA ASP A 231 -15.47 20.86 12.00
C ASP A 231 -16.18 20.38 10.72
N ARG A 232 -15.89 19.15 10.27
CA ARG A 232 -16.46 18.59 9.04
C ARG A 232 -16.69 17.09 9.15
N VAL A 233 -17.80 16.64 8.58
CA VAL A 233 -18.08 15.24 8.29
C VAL A 233 -17.77 14.98 6.82
N ILE A 234 -16.87 14.03 6.60
CA ILE A 234 -16.38 13.65 5.28
C ILE A 234 -16.69 12.20 4.97
N ALA A 235 -16.80 11.89 3.68
CA ALA A 235 -16.83 10.52 3.18
C ALA A 235 -15.60 10.28 2.32
N VAL A 236 -14.78 9.29 2.69
CA VAL A 236 -13.64 8.85 1.89
C VAL A 236 -14.08 7.63 1.09
N TYR A 237 -14.17 7.80 -0.23
CA TYR A 237 -14.52 6.76 -1.18
C TYR A 237 -13.22 6.31 -1.88
N ASP A 238 -12.72 5.14 -1.49
CA ASP A 238 -11.48 4.57 -1.99
C ASP A 238 -11.78 3.40 -2.92
N LEU A 239 -11.51 3.56 -4.22
CA LEU A 239 -11.63 2.48 -5.20
C LEU A 239 -10.27 2.29 -5.88
N GLY A 240 -9.51 1.34 -5.33
CA GLY A 240 -8.15 1.02 -5.77
C GLY A 240 -8.09 -0.06 -6.86
N GLY A 241 -6.94 -0.72 -6.92
CA GLY A 241 -6.68 -1.82 -7.86
C GLY A 241 -7.38 -3.13 -7.51
N GLY A 242 -7.55 -3.43 -6.22
CA GLY A 242 -8.15 -4.70 -5.77
C GLY A 242 -9.23 -4.59 -4.70
N THR A 243 -9.38 -3.42 -4.08
CA THR A 243 -10.30 -3.19 -2.96
C THR A 243 -11.11 -1.93 -3.14
N PHE A 244 -12.29 -1.94 -2.52
CA PHE A 244 -13.18 -0.81 -2.38
C PHE A 244 -13.45 -0.58 -0.89
N ASP A 245 -13.23 0.63 -0.41
CA ASP A 245 -13.57 1.05 0.95
C ASP A 245 -14.36 2.36 0.93
N ILE A 246 -15.27 2.48 1.89
CA ILE A 246 -15.99 3.71 2.20
C ILE A 246 -15.94 3.95 3.70
N SER A 247 -15.38 5.08 4.11
CA SER A 247 -15.37 5.51 5.50
C SER A 247 -16.03 6.87 5.66
N VAL A 248 -16.85 7.00 6.70
CA VAL A 248 -17.42 8.27 7.12
C VAL A 248 -16.65 8.72 8.35
N LEU A 249 -16.06 9.90 8.28
CA LEU A 249 -15.24 10.46 9.36
C LEU A 249 -15.76 11.82 9.77
N GLU A 250 -15.60 12.13 11.04
CA GLU A 250 -15.81 13.45 11.62
C GLU A 250 -14.46 14.02 12.03
N ILE A 251 -14.14 15.21 11.51
CA ILE A 251 -12.92 15.95 11.81
C ILE A 251 -13.31 17.13 12.70
N GLN A 252 -12.71 17.22 13.89
CA GLN A 252 -12.94 18.30 14.84
C GLN A 252 -11.61 18.73 15.47
N LYS A 253 -11.10 19.91 15.10
CA LYS A 253 -9.90 20.53 15.70
C LYS A 253 -8.73 19.56 15.93
N GLY A 254 -8.33 18.84 14.87
CA GLY A 254 -7.24 17.86 14.93
C GLY A 254 -7.63 16.46 15.43
N VAL A 255 -8.88 16.25 15.86
CA VAL A 255 -9.43 14.92 16.14
C VAL A 255 -10.08 14.36 14.87
N PHE A 256 -9.66 13.17 14.47
CA PHE A 256 -10.19 12.43 13.33
C PHE A 256 -10.89 11.18 13.88
N GLU A 257 -12.22 11.19 13.87
CA GLU A 257 -13.03 10.09 14.36
C GLU A 257 -13.72 9.36 13.21
N VAL A 258 -13.39 8.09 13.02
CA VAL A 258 -14.12 7.23 12.09
C VAL A 258 -15.48 6.90 12.72
N LYS A 259 -16.57 7.31 12.08
CA LYS A 259 -17.94 7.02 12.53
C LYS A 259 -18.41 5.65 12.04
N SER A 260 -17.99 5.28 10.84
CA SER A 260 -18.30 3.98 10.24
C SER A 260 -17.36 3.67 9.09
N THR A 261 -17.14 2.38 8.83
CA THR A 261 -16.49 1.90 7.62
C THR A 261 -17.23 0.71 7.00
N ASN A 262 -17.16 0.59 5.68
CA ASN A 262 -17.66 -0.56 4.93
C ASN A 262 -16.84 -0.73 3.65
N GLY A 263 -16.98 -1.85 2.96
CA GLY A 263 -16.21 -2.08 1.74
C GLY A 263 -16.39 -3.47 1.13
N ASP A 264 -15.59 -3.72 0.10
CA ASP A 264 -15.42 -5.00 -0.56
C ASP A 264 -13.91 -5.22 -0.82
N THR A 265 -13.31 -6.18 -0.11
CA THR A 265 -11.86 -6.46 -0.17
C THR A 265 -11.46 -7.23 -1.44
N HIS A 266 -12.38 -7.44 -2.38
CA HIS A 266 -12.15 -8.16 -3.64
C HIS A 266 -12.89 -7.51 -4.82
N LEU A 267 -12.95 -6.17 -4.82
CA LEU A 267 -13.53 -5.34 -5.87
C LEU A 267 -12.60 -4.16 -6.16
N GLY A 268 -12.01 -4.09 -7.35
CA GLY A 268 -11.18 -2.96 -7.76
C GLY A 268 -10.86 -2.97 -9.25
N GLY A 269 -9.89 -2.14 -9.65
CA GLY A 269 -9.47 -1.99 -11.04
C GLY A 269 -9.11 -3.29 -11.78
N GLU A 270 -8.61 -4.32 -11.09
CA GLU A 270 -8.35 -5.64 -11.67
C GLU A 270 -9.63 -6.30 -12.20
N ASP A 271 -10.77 -6.13 -11.52
CA ASP A 271 -12.05 -6.71 -11.97
C ASP A 271 -12.58 -6.00 -13.22
N PHE A 272 -12.26 -4.71 -13.37
CA PHE A 272 -12.55 -3.93 -14.58
C PHE A 272 -11.67 -4.42 -15.74
N ASP A 273 -10.39 -4.64 -15.49
CA ASP A 273 -9.45 -5.16 -16.49
C ASP A 273 -9.84 -6.57 -16.93
N ILE A 274 -10.18 -7.46 -16.00
CA ILE A 274 -10.67 -8.82 -16.30
C ILE A 274 -11.94 -8.77 -17.17
N THR A 275 -12.86 -7.85 -16.88
CA THR A 275 -14.07 -7.68 -17.70
C THR A 275 -13.71 -7.31 -19.14
N LEU A 276 -12.71 -6.44 -19.33
CA LEU A 276 -12.24 -6.03 -20.65
C LEU A 276 -11.48 -7.15 -21.37
N VAL A 277 -10.61 -7.86 -20.66
CA VAL A 277 -9.89 -9.02 -21.21
C VAL A 277 -10.87 -10.05 -21.75
N ARG A 278 -11.88 -10.42 -20.95
CA ARG A 278 -12.94 -11.37 -21.39
C ARG A 278 -13.67 -10.86 -22.61
N HIS A 279 -14.01 -9.57 -22.67
CA HIS A 279 -14.66 -8.97 -23.84
C HIS A 279 -13.77 -9.06 -25.08
N ILE A 280 -12.49 -8.66 -24.98
CA ILE A 280 -11.53 -8.68 -26.09
C ILE A 280 -11.33 -10.11 -26.61
N VAL A 281 -11.14 -11.09 -25.72
CA VAL A 281 -10.99 -12.50 -26.09
C VAL A 281 -12.25 -13.03 -26.78
N GLN A 282 -13.44 -12.68 -26.28
CA GLN A 282 -14.71 -13.09 -26.88
C GLN A 282 -14.93 -12.47 -28.27
N GLN A 283 -14.62 -11.17 -28.45
CA GLN A 283 -14.72 -10.53 -29.76
C GLN A 283 -13.73 -11.15 -30.75
N PHE A 284 -12.47 -11.35 -30.34
CA PHE A 284 -11.46 -11.99 -31.18
C PHE A 284 -11.89 -13.40 -31.61
N LYS A 285 -12.43 -14.20 -30.68
CA LYS A 285 -12.95 -15.53 -30.98
C LYS A 285 -14.14 -15.50 -31.95
N LYS A 286 -15.02 -14.50 -31.82
CA LYS A 286 -16.16 -14.31 -32.73
C LYS A 286 -15.71 -13.94 -34.15
N GLU A 287 -14.67 -13.11 -34.28
CA GLU A 287 -14.19 -12.62 -35.58
C GLU A 287 -13.24 -13.60 -36.28
N SER A 288 -12.34 -14.25 -35.53
CA SER A 288 -11.30 -15.13 -36.08
C SER A 288 -11.63 -16.61 -36.00
N GLY A 289 -12.56 -17.02 -35.13
CA GLY A 289 -12.82 -18.42 -34.79
C GLY A 289 -11.78 -19.06 -33.85
N LEU A 290 -10.73 -18.34 -33.45
CA LEU A 290 -9.66 -18.86 -32.60
C LEU A 290 -9.84 -18.45 -31.13
N ASP A 291 -9.56 -19.37 -30.21
CA ASP A 291 -9.65 -19.13 -28.77
C ASP A 291 -8.27 -18.84 -28.16
N LEU A 292 -8.07 -17.62 -27.67
CA LEU A 292 -6.83 -17.19 -27.02
C LEU A 292 -6.77 -17.52 -25.53
N SER A 293 -7.83 -18.07 -24.94
CA SER A 293 -7.93 -18.25 -23.48
C SER A 293 -6.83 -19.14 -22.88
N ASN A 294 -6.22 -20.01 -23.70
CA ASN A 294 -5.13 -20.90 -23.28
C ASN A 294 -3.73 -20.40 -23.65
N ASP A 295 -3.62 -19.29 -24.38
CA ASP A 295 -2.34 -18.69 -24.78
C ASP A 295 -1.93 -17.64 -23.74
N ARG A 296 -1.03 -18.03 -22.83
CA ARG A 296 -0.61 -17.20 -21.70
C ARG A 296 0.06 -15.90 -22.15
N MET A 297 0.83 -15.93 -23.24
CA MET A 297 1.49 -14.73 -23.78
C MET A 297 0.45 -13.81 -24.41
N ALA A 298 -0.49 -14.35 -25.19
CA ALA A 298 -1.56 -13.54 -25.78
C ALA A 298 -2.43 -12.88 -24.71
N ILE A 299 -2.84 -13.64 -23.67
CA ILE A 299 -3.65 -13.12 -22.57
C ILE A 299 -2.92 -12.01 -21.80
N GLN A 300 -1.61 -12.16 -21.55
CA GLN A 300 -0.85 -11.11 -20.89
C GLN A 300 -0.78 -9.82 -21.73
N ARG A 301 -0.59 -9.93 -23.04
CA ARG A 301 -0.62 -8.77 -23.96
C ARG A 301 -2.00 -8.12 -24.00
N ILE A 302 -3.06 -8.92 -23.98
CA ILE A 302 -4.45 -8.43 -23.93
C ILE A 302 -4.71 -7.70 -22.61
N ARG A 303 -4.20 -8.21 -21.48
CA ARG A 303 -4.33 -7.59 -20.16
C ARG A 303 -3.68 -6.20 -20.12
N GLU A 304 -2.45 -6.06 -20.60
CA GLU A 304 -1.79 -4.75 -20.65
C GLU A 304 -2.51 -3.76 -21.57
N ALA A 305 -3.02 -4.23 -22.71
CA ALA A 305 -3.81 -3.40 -23.61
C ALA A 305 -5.18 -3.02 -23.02
N ALA A 306 -5.80 -3.92 -22.25
CA ALA A 306 -7.07 -3.67 -21.56
C ALA A 306 -6.91 -2.61 -20.46
N GLU A 307 -5.89 -2.72 -19.60
CA GLU A 307 -5.57 -1.73 -18.57
C GLU A 307 -5.32 -0.36 -19.22
N LYS A 308 -4.51 -0.33 -20.28
CA LYS A 308 -4.21 0.90 -21.02
C LYS A 308 -5.46 1.53 -21.62
N ALA A 309 -6.31 0.73 -22.29
CA ALA A 309 -7.57 1.21 -22.86
C ALA A 309 -8.52 1.77 -21.80
N LYS A 310 -8.65 1.09 -20.64
CA LYS A 310 -9.43 1.55 -19.50
C LYS A 310 -8.96 2.92 -19.01
N ILE A 311 -7.64 3.10 -18.86
CA ILE A 311 -7.05 4.36 -18.42
C ILE A 311 -7.27 5.46 -19.46
N GLU A 312 -7.00 5.19 -20.75
CA GLU A 312 -7.21 6.16 -21.83
C GLU A 312 -8.67 6.63 -21.95
N LEU A 313 -9.63 5.71 -21.76
CA LEU A 313 -11.05 6.03 -21.79
C LEU A 313 -11.52 6.88 -20.60
N SER A 314 -10.68 7.08 -19.58
CA SER A 314 -10.98 8.02 -18.49
C SER A 314 -10.83 9.48 -18.93
N SER A 315 -10.04 9.77 -19.97
CA SER A 315 -9.88 11.11 -20.55
C SER A 315 -10.46 11.21 -21.96
N SER A 316 -10.43 10.13 -22.74
CA SER A 316 -10.89 10.06 -24.13
C SER A 316 -12.27 9.41 -24.24
N ILE A 317 -13.03 9.75 -25.29
CA ILE A 317 -14.35 9.14 -25.55
C ILE A 317 -14.25 7.81 -26.29
N GLN A 318 -13.10 7.53 -26.91
CA GLN A 318 -12.81 6.33 -27.68
C GLN A 318 -11.31 6.03 -27.64
N THR A 319 -10.95 4.76 -27.76
CA THR A 319 -9.58 4.26 -27.96
C THR A 319 -9.57 3.11 -28.98
N ASP A 320 -8.38 2.82 -29.52
CA ASP A 320 -8.11 1.73 -30.43
C ASP A 320 -7.20 0.69 -29.73
N ILE A 321 -7.72 -0.52 -29.53
CA ILE A 321 -6.96 -1.65 -29.01
C ILE A 321 -6.34 -2.38 -30.20
N ASN A 322 -5.04 -2.14 -30.41
CA ASN A 322 -4.29 -2.71 -31.53
C ASN A 322 -3.16 -3.64 -31.04
N LEU A 323 -3.34 -4.95 -31.23
CA LEU A 323 -2.34 -5.97 -30.92
C LEU A 323 -1.97 -6.73 -32.20
N PRO A 324 -0.90 -6.31 -32.90
CA PRO A 324 -0.40 -7.03 -34.06
C PRO A 324 0.24 -8.35 -33.63
N PHE A 325 0.23 -9.34 -34.53
CA PHE A 325 0.77 -10.68 -34.32
C PHE A 325 0.38 -11.28 -32.96
N ILE A 326 -0.91 -11.28 -32.63
CA ILE A 326 -1.37 -11.81 -31.33
C ILE A 326 -1.30 -13.34 -31.30
N THR A 327 -1.57 -13.97 -32.44
CA THR A 327 -1.47 -15.41 -32.67
C THR A 327 -1.31 -15.67 -34.18
N ALA A 328 -1.26 -16.94 -34.62
CA ALA A 328 -1.23 -17.31 -36.02
C ALA A 328 -2.06 -18.58 -36.29
N ASP A 329 -2.59 -18.71 -37.51
CA ASP A 329 -3.20 -19.94 -38.02
C ASP A 329 -2.61 -20.34 -39.38
N ALA A 330 -3.20 -21.34 -40.05
CA ALA A 330 -2.77 -21.79 -41.37
C ALA A 330 -2.87 -20.70 -42.47
N SER A 331 -3.67 -19.65 -42.26
CA SER A 331 -3.78 -18.50 -43.17
C SER A 331 -2.77 -17.38 -42.87
N GLY A 332 -2.03 -17.48 -41.77
CA GLY A 332 -0.99 -16.53 -41.37
C GLY A 332 -1.24 -15.87 -40.01
N PRO A 333 -0.50 -14.79 -39.71
CA PRO A 333 -0.61 -14.09 -38.44
C PRO A 333 -1.97 -13.39 -38.28
N LYS A 334 -2.49 -13.38 -37.05
CA LYS A 334 -3.71 -12.71 -36.65
C LYS A 334 -3.43 -11.52 -35.75
N HIS A 335 -4.36 -10.58 -35.74
CA HIS A 335 -4.26 -9.31 -35.04
C HIS A 335 -5.55 -9.03 -34.29
N ILE A 336 -5.48 -8.26 -33.22
CA ILE A 336 -6.66 -7.62 -32.61
C ILE A 336 -6.64 -6.15 -33.04
N ASN A 337 -7.74 -5.68 -33.60
CA ASN A 337 -7.97 -4.28 -33.92
C ASN A 337 -9.41 -3.92 -33.54
N ILE A 338 -9.59 -3.53 -32.28
CA ILE A 338 -10.91 -3.26 -31.70
C ILE A 338 -11.01 -1.77 -31.38
N LYS A 339 -12.03 -1.12 -31.96
CA LYS A 339 -12.46 0.22 -31.54
C LYS A 339 -13.37 0.11 -30.32
N MET A 340 -13.02 0.79 -29.24
CA MET A 340 -13.80 0.80 -28.01
C MET A 340 -14.13 2.21 -27.58
N THR A 341 -15.41 2.47 -27.34
CA THR A 341 -15.90 3.75 -26.81
C THR A 341 -16.02 3.71 -25.28
N ARG A 342 -15.97 4.88 -24.65
CA ARG A 342 -16.21 5.02 -23.20
C ARG A 342 -17.58 4.46 -22.81
N ALA A 343 -18.61 4.74 -23.61
CA ALA A 343 -19.97 4.25 -23.34
C ALA A 343 -20.05 2.71 -23.32
N GLN A 344 -19.32 2.03 -24.22
CA GLN A 344 -19.24 0.56 -24.20
C GLN A 344 -18.52 0.04 -22.95
N LEU A 345 -17.40 0.66 -22.56
CA LEU A 345 -16.70 0.33 -21.32
C LEU A 345 -17.65 0.50 -20.12
N GLU A 346 -18.28 1.66 -20.00
CA GLU A 346 -19.21 1.99 -18.91
C GLU A 346 -20.35 0.97 -18.82
N GLN A 347 -20.97 0.60 -19.94
CA GLN A 347 -22.02 -0.41 -19.96
C GLN A 347 -21.53 -1.79 -19.47
N MET A 348 -20.29 -2.17 -19.79
CA MET A 348 -19.72 -3.47 -19.37
C MET A 348 -19.42 -3.51 -17.88
N VAL A 349 -18.94 -2.41 -17.29
CA VAL A 349 -18.48 -2.36 -15.90
C VAL A 349 -19.50 -1.75 -14.93
N ASP A 350 -20.64 -1.27 -15.42
CA ASP A 350 -21.74 -0.76 -14.58
C ASP A 350 -22.16 -1.72 -13.44
N PRO A 351 -22.19 -3.06 -13.63
CA PRO A 351 -22.44 -3.99 -12.53
C PRO A 351 -21.39 -3.96 -11.42
N LEU A 352 -20.12 -3.63 -11.73
CA LEU A 352 -19.05 -3.50 -10.75
C LEU A 352 -19.18 -2.19 -9.98
N ILE A 353 -19.47 -1.09 -10.67
CA ILE A 353 -19.72 0.22 -10.05
C ILE A 353 -20.97 0.15 -9.15
N SER A 354 -22.03 -0.53 -9.59
CA SER A 354 -23.25 -0.69 -8.81
C SER A 354 -23.02 -1.41 -7.47
N LYS A 355 -22.02 -2.29 -7.38
CA LYS A 355 -21.66 -2.99 -6.13
C LYS A 355 -21.11 -2.05 -5.06
N THR A 356 -20.60 -0.87 -5.42
CA THR A 356 -20.06 0.09 -4.45
C THR A 356 -21.15 0.89 -3.74
N ILE A 357 -22.36 0.96 -4.31
CA ILE A 357 -23.48 1.77 -3.78
C ILE A 357 -23.96 1.23 -2.42
N GLU A 358 -24.05 -0.09 -2.28
CA GLU A 358 -24.60 -0.71 -1.07
C GLU A 358 -23.69 -0.53 0.16
N PRO A 359 -22.36 -0.74 0.08
CA PRO A 359 -21.46 -0.37 1.16
C PRO A 359 -21.57 1.11 1.56
N VAL A 360 -21.72 2.03 0.59
CA VAL A 360 -21.89 3.47 0.90
C VAL A 360 -23.17 3.72 1.71
N ARG A 361 -24.29 3.11 1.30
CA ARG A 361 -25.56 3.21 2.04
C ARG A 361 -25.45 2.61 3.44
N LYS A 362 -24.75 1.48 3.59
CA LYS A 362 -24.50 0.85 4.89
C LYS A 362 -23.65 1.73 5.80
N ALA A 363 -22.55 2.29 5.29
CA ALA A 363 -21.71 3.20 6.05
C ALA A 363 -22.50 4.42 6.55
N LEU A 364 -23.26 5.09 5.68
CA LEU A 364 -24.14 6.21 6.08
C LEU A 364 -25.14 5.80 7.17
N LYS A 365 -25.78 4.63 7.01
CA LYS A 365 -26.73 4.11 8.00
C LYS A 365 -26.04 3.81 9.34
N ASP A 366 -24.86 3.20 9.32
CA ASP A 366 -24.10 2.83 10.51
C ASP A 366 -23.59 4.08 11.25
N ALA A 367 -23.22 5.13 10.52
CA ALA A 367 -22.89 6.44 11.08
C ALA A 367 -24.12 7.23 11.58
N ASN A 368 -25.34 6.73 11.33
CA ASN A 368 -26.61 7.42 11.59
C ASN A 368 -26.69 8.79 10.89
N LEU A 369 -26.23 8.85 9.63
CA LEU A 369 -26.19 10.04 8.80
C LEU A 369 -26.92 9.83 7.48
N GLN A 370 -27.38 10.92 6.89
CA GLN A 370 -27.89 10.96 5.53
C GLN A 370 -26.82 11.51 4.59
N ALA A 371 -26.96 11.25 3.29
CA ALA A 371 -26.00 11.70 2.30
C ALA A 371 -25.82 13.24 2.28
N LYS A 372 -26.87 13.99 2.61
CA LYS A 372 -26.85 15.47 2.75
C LYS A 372 -26.01 15.97 3.93
N ASP A 373 -25.79 15.12 4.93
CA ASP A 373 -25.04 15.43 6.14
C ASP A 373 -23.52 15.28 5.91
N ILE A 374 -23.11 14.81 4.73
CA ILE A 374 -21.70 14.76 4.30
C ILE A 374 -21.34 16.11 3.67
N GLN A 375 -20.37 16.81 4.26
CA GLN A 375 -19.91 18.11 3.75
C GLN A 375 -18.87 17.96 2.64
N GLU A 376 -18.06 16.90 2.65
CA GLU A 376 -17.03 16.70 1.65
C GLU A 376 -16.84 15.23 1.30
N ILE A 377 -16.55 14.96 0.02
CA ILE A 377 -16.33 13.60 -0.49
C ILE A 377 -14.93 13.57 -1.04
N ILE A 378 -14.10 12.65 -0.56
CA ILE A 378 -12.72 12.49 -0.97
C ILE A 378 -12.65 11.23 -1.82
N LEU A 379 -12.18 11.36 -3.06
CA LEU A 379 -11.92 10.22 -3.94
C LEU A 379 -10.47 9.79 -3.79
N VAL A 380 -10.27 8.50 -3.55
CA VAL A 380 -8.95 7.87 -3.37
C VAL A 380 -8.89 6.62 -4.26
N GLY A 381 -7.69 6.28 -4.73
CA GLY A 381 -7.46 5.13 -5.60
C GLY A 381 -7.69 5.44 -7.07
N GLY A 382 -6.78 4.95 -7.92
CA GLY A 382 -6.74 5.30 -9.34
C GLY A 382 -8.00 4.94 -10.13
N MET A 383 -8.82 3.99 -9.67
CA MET A 383 -10.05 3.61 -10.36
C MET A 383 -11.16 4.66 -10.21
N THR A 384 -11.06 5.56 -9.22
CA THR A 384 -11.98 6.72 -9.09
C THR A 384 -11.82 7.76 -10.20
N ARG A 385 -10.72 7.70 -10.97
CA ARG A 385 -10.49 8.56 -12.14
C ARG A 385 -11.46 8.28 -13.29
N MET A 386 -12.14 7.14 -13.28
CA MET A 386 -13.17 6.81 -14.26
C MET A 386 -14.38 7.77 -14.12
N PRO A 387 -14.79 8.49 -15.19
CA PRO A 387 -15.89 9.45 -15.13
C PRO A 387 -17.18 8.88 -14.54
N LYS A 388 -17.56 7.66 -14.93
CA LYS A 388 -18.76 6.98 -14.43
C LYS A 388 -18.73 6.72 -12.92
N VAL A 389 -17.56 6.47 -12.33
CA VAL A 389 -17.42 6.32 -10.87
C VAL A 389 -17.68 7.66 -10.19
N THR A 390 -17.09 8.75 -10.68
CA THR A 390 -17.34 10.10 -10.17
C THR A 390 -18.81 10.51 -10.29
N GLU A 391 -19.46 10.19 -11.42
CA GLU A 391 -20.90 10.43 -11.63
C GLU A 391 -21.76 9.63 -10.65
N SER A 392 -21.42 8.36 -10.41
CA SER A 392 -22.12 7.51 -9.44
C SER A 392 -22.01 8.10 -8.03
N VAL A 393 -20.81 8.49 -7.60
CA VAL A 393 -20.57 9.14 -6.32
C VAL A 393 -21.37 10.45 -6.22
N LYS A 394 -21.31 11.30 -7.24
CA LYS A 394 -22.09 12.55 -7.29
C LYS A 394 -23.60 12.29 -7.17
N SER A 395 -24.10 11.24 -7.80
CA SER A 395 -25.52 10.84 -7.73
C SER A 395 -25.91 10.37 -6.32
N ILE A 396 -25.04 9.60 -5.64
CA ILE A 396 -25.30 9.09 -4.28
C ILE A 396 -25.37 10.24 -3.26
N PHE A 397 -24.41 11.17 -3.32
CA PHE A 397 -24.27 12.24 -2.32
C PHE A 397 -24.92 13.57 -2.72
N ASN A 398 -25.35 13.70 -3.98
CA ASN A 398 -25.83 14.95 -4.57
C ASN A 398 -24.84 16.12 -4.37
N ARG A 399 -23.54 15.83 -4.46
CA ARG A 399 -22.43 16.76 -4.22
C ARG A 399 -21.23 16.37 -5.09
N ASP A 400 -20.52 17.37 -5.60
CA ASP A 400 -19.27 17.16 -6.32
C ASP A 400 -18.14 16.75 -5.36
N PRO A 401 -17.37 15.70 -5.69
CA PRO A 401 -16.21 15.33 -4.89
C PRO A 401 -15.11 16.39 -4.87
N ALA A 402 -14.35 16.42 -3.78
CA ALA A 402 -13.21 17.30 -3.60
C ALA A 402 -12.11 16.98 -4.61
N LYS A 403 -11.43 18.02 -5.10
CA LYS A 403 -10.30 17.93 -6.03
C LYS A 403 -8.95 18.26 -5.39
N SER A 404 -8.94 18.57 -4.09
CA SER A 404 -7.74 18.99 -3.36
C SER A 404 -6.81 17.84 -2.98
N VAL A 405 -7.22 16.59 -3.22
CA VAL A 405 -6.49 15.39 -2.81
C VAL A 405 -6.05 14.63 -4.05
N ASN A 406 -4.77 14.27 -4.14
CA ASN A 406 -4.27 13.39 -5.20
C ASN A 406 -4.63 11.94 -4.84
N PRO A 407 -5.48 11.25 -5.64
CA PRO A 407 -5.98 9.92 -5.30
C PRO A 407 -4.90 8.84 -5.27
N ASP A 408 -3.72 9.08 -5.85
CA ASP A 408 -2.62 8.12 -5.92
C ASP A 408 -1.54 8.34 -4.82
N GLU A 409 -1.60 9.46 -4.09
CA GLU A 409 -0.56 9.85 -3.12
C GLU A 409 -1.08 10.06 -1.70
N ALA A 410 -2.38 10.38 -1.56
CA ALA A 410 -2.98 10.77 -0.28
C ALA A 410 -2.80 9.73 0.83
N VAL A 411 -2.89 8.46 0.48
CA VAL A 411 -2.77 7.35 1.41
C VAL A 411 -1.35 7.26 1.98
N ALA A 412 -0.32 7.32 1.13
CA ALA A 412 1.08 7.34 1.58
C ALA A 412 1.41 8.58 2.42
N ILE A 413 0.92 9.75 2.00
CA ILE A 413 1.06 11.02 2.75
C ILE A 413 0.45 10.88 4.15
N GLY A 414 -0.77 10.35 4.24
CA GLY A 414 -1.44 10.08 5.51
C GLY A 414 -0.68 9.14 6.42
N ALA A 415 -0.09 8.08 5.85
CA ALA A 415 0.76 7.16 6.60
C ALA A 415 2.02 7.84 7.14
N ALA A 416 2.62 8.77 6.40
CA ALA A 416 3.77 9.53 6.86
C ALA A 416 3.39 10.50 8.01
N ILE A 417 2.24 11.16 7.91
CA ILE A 417 1.68 11.98 9.00
C ILE A 417 1.46 11.13 10.24
N GLN A 418 0.85 9.94 10.10
CA GLN A 418 0.66 9.01 11.22
C GLN A 418 1.99 8.58 11.83
N GLY A 419 3.02 8.37 11.02
CA GLY A 419 4.38 8.08 11.49
C GLY A 419 4.96 9.21 12.33
N ALA A 420 4.79 10.46 11.91
CA ALA A 420 5.23 11.62 12.70
C ALA A 420 4.43 11.81 13.99
N VAL A 421 3.15 11.45 14.03
CA VAL A 421 2.37 11.42 15.29
C VAL A 421 2.98 10.43 16.27
N LEU A 422 3.34 9.22 15.81
CA LEU A 422 3.98 8.19 16.65
C LEU A 422 5.40 8.59 17.09
N ALA A 423 6.12 9.34 16.26
CA ALA A 423 7.44 9.88 16.61
C ALA A 423 7.36 11.10 17.56
N GLY A 424 6.17 11.66 17.79
CA GLY A 424 5.97 12.87 18.59
C GLY A 424 6.39 14.17 17.86
N GLU A 425 6.52 14.13 16.55
CA GLU A 425 6.82 15.29 15.71
C GLU A 425 5.56 16.11 15.36
N VAL A 426 4.40 15.44 15.33
CA VAL A 426 3.07 16.04 15.19
C VAL A 426 2.24 15.72 16.43
N MET A 427 1.91 16.73 17.24
CA MET A 427 1.29 16.54 18.56
C MET A 427 -0.21 16.87 18.60
N ASP A 428 -0.73 17.65 17.66
CA ASP A 428 -2.11 18.17 17.69
C ASP A 428 -3.08 17.31 16.86
N VAL A 429 -2.74 16.04 16.60
CA VAL A 429 -3.56 15.10 15.83
C VAL A 429 -3.91 13.89 16.70
N LEU A 430 -5.21 13.63 16.85
CA LEU A 430 -5.73 12.44 17.52
C LEU A 430 -6.57 11.62 16.54
N LEU A 431 -6.22 10.34 16.40
CA LEU A 431 -6.91 9.41 15.51
C LEU A 431 -7.73 8.40 16.33
N LEU A 432 -9.04 8.41 16.12
CA LEU A 432 -9.98 7.45 16.71
C LEU A 432 -10.55 6.59 15.58
N ASP A 433 -10.01 5.38 15.44
CA ASP A 433 -10.47 4.42 14.42
C ASP A 433 -11.53 3.49 15.01
N VAL A 434 -12.09 2.60 14.18
CA VAL A 434 -13.12 1.63 14.58
C VAL A 434 -12.79 0.22 14.10
N THR A 435 -13.34 -0.79 14.78
CA THR A 435 -13.28 -2.17 14.28
C THR A 435 -14.28 -2.38 13.12
N PRO A 436 -13.89 -2.95 11.96
CA PRO A 436 -14.76 -3.03 10.78
C PRO A 436 -15.84 -4.12 10.88
N LEU A 437 -15.67 -5.10 11.77
CA LEU A 437 -16.54 -6.27 11.90
C LEU A 437 -16.86 -6.56 13.36
N SER A 438 -18.06 -7.07 13.63
CA SER A 438 -18.45 -7.46 14.98
C SER A 438 -17.65 -8.66 15.45
N LEU A 439 -17.31 -8.66 16.74
CA LEU A 439 -16.58 -9.73 17.43
C LEU A 439 -17.46 -10.34 18.51
N GLY A 440 -17.39 -11.66 18.61
CA GLY A 440 -18.25 -12.41 19.53
C GLY A 440 -17.80 -13.85 19.71
N ILE A 441 -18.63 -14.62 20.38
CA ILE A 441 -18.36 -16.04 20.67
C ILE A 441 -19.48 -16.97 20.21
N GLU A 442 -19.15 -18.24 20.02
CA GLU A 442 -20.15 -19.31 19.89
C GLU A 442 -20.89 -19.51 21.23
N THR A 443 -22.20 -19.53 21.16
CA THR A 443 -23.09 -19.90 22.27
C THR A 443 -23.94 -21.12 21.89
N LEU A 444 -24.69 -21.65 22.85
CA LEU A 444 -25.50 -22.87 22.67
C LEU A 444 -26.35 -22.79 21.39
N GLY A 445 -26.29 -23.85 20.56
CA GLY A 445 -27.02 -23.92 19.30
C GLY A 445 -26.28 -23.33 18.09
N GLY A 446 -24.99 -22.99 18.21
CA GLY A 446 -24.20 -22.43 17.11
C GLY A 446 -24.54 -20.98 16.81
N VAL A 447 -25.09 -20.26 17.79
CA VAL A 447 -25.48 -18.85 17.68
C VAL A 447 -24.28 -17.96 17.95
N PHE A 448 -24.08 -16.97 17.09
CA PHE A 448 -23.06 -15.94 17.24
C PHE A 448 -23.55 -14.84 18.19
N THR A 449 -23.01 -14.81 19.40
CA THR A 449 -23.31 -13.74 20.37
C THR A 449 -22.24 -12.67 20.27
N ARG A 450 -22.62 -11.49 19.77
CA ARG A 450 -21.76 -10.31 19.62
C ARG A 450 -21.44 -9.69 20.99
N LEU A 451 -20.18 -9.40 21.25
CA LEU A 451 -19.72 -8.65 22.43
C LEU A 451 -19.28 -7.23 22.05
N ILE A 452 -18.63 -7.09 20.90
CA ILE A 452 -18.25 -5.81 20.33
C ILE A 452 -18.88 -5.74 18.94
N ASN A 453 -19.70 -4.71 18.70
CA ASN A 453 -20.30 -4.51 17.40
C ASN A 453 -19.29 -3.84 16.46
N ARG A 454 -19.41 -4.08 15.15
CA ARG A 454 -18.70 -3.30 14.12
C ARG A 454 -18.90 -1.80 14.34
N ASN A 455 -17.94 -1.02 13.85
CA ASN A 455 -17.86 0.44 14.02
C ASN A 455 -17.72 0.90 15.48
N THR A 456 -17.42 0.01 16.43
CA THR A 456 -17.02 0.43 17.79
C THR A 456 -15.64 1.06 17.73
N THR A 457 -15.49 2.27 18.28
CA THR A 457 -14.22 2.98 18.40
C THR A 457 -13.18 2.13 19.13
N ILE A 458 -11.95 2.09 18.62
CA ILE A 458 -10.82 1.38 19.20
C ILE A 458 -9.72 2.36 19.65
N PRO A 459 -8.97 2.06 20.72
CA PRO A 459 -9.03 0.84 21.54
C PRO A 459 -10.29 0.75 22.43
N THR A 460 -10.75 -0.47 22.74
CA THR A 460 -11.98 -0.69 23.54
C THR A 460 -11.98 -2.02 24.26
N LYS A 461 -12.71 -2.07 25.39
CA LYS A 461 -12.86 -3.27 26.22
C LYS A 461 -14.32 -3.54 26.57
N LYS A 462 -14.76 -4.78 26.39
CA LYS A 462 -16.11 -5.24 26.73
C LYS A 462 -16.06 -6.59 27.44
N SER A 463 -16.81 -6.72 28.53
CA SER A 463 -16.93 -7.96 29.29
C SER A 463 -18.39 -8.38 29.39
N GLN A 464 -18.65 -9.67 29.25
CA GLN A 464 -19.97 -10.26 29.42
C GLN A 464 -19.87 -11.59 30.17
N ILE A 465 -20.83 -11.85 31.04
CA ILE A 465 -20.90 -13.09 31.84
C ILE A 465 -21.71 -14.13 31.08
N PHE A 466 -21.10 -15.31 30.92
CA PHE A 466 -21.68 -16.53 30.39
C PHE A 466 -21.70 -17.61 31.47
N SER A 467 -22.28 -18.76 31.14
CA SER A 467 -22.33 -19.93 32.03
C SER A 467 -22.17 -21.23 31.24
N THR A 468 -22.07 -22.36 31.95
CA THR A 468 -21.95 -23.68 31.36
C THR A 468 -23.21 -24.11 30.61
N ALA A 469 -23.02 -24.84 29.52
CA ALA A 469 -24.11 -25.35 28.67
C ALA A 469 -24.69 -26.69 29.17
N ALA A 470 -23.92 -27.42 29.99
CA ALA A 470 -24.30 -28.72 30.54
C ALA A 470 -24.00 -28.80 32.05
N ASP A 471 -24.73 -29.69 32.73
CA ASP A 471 -24.54 -29.98 34.14
C ASP A 471 -23.16 -30.61 34.39
N PHE A 472 -22.52 -30.20 35.48
CA PHE A 472 -21.23 -30.70 35.96
C PHE A 472 -20.07 -30.51 34.96
N GLN A 473 -20.22 -29.58 34.02
CA GLN A 473 -19.18 -29.20 33.07
C GLN A 473 -17.98 -28.56 33.79
N THR A 474 -16.81 -29.21 33.71
CA THR A 474 -15.57 -28.77 34.38
C THR A 474 -14.64 -27.96 33.50
N ALA A 475 -14.98 -27.81 32.22
CA ALA A 475 -14.26 -26.99 31.25
C ALA A 475 -15.21 -26.36 30.23
N VAL A 476 -14.97 -25.11 29.85
CA VAL A 476 -15.73 -24.41 28.80
C VAL A 476 -14.80 -24.06 27.65
N GLU A 477 -15.18 -24.49 26.45
CA GLU A 477 -14.53 -24.07 25.22
C GLU A 477 -15.11 -22.74 24.74
N ILE A 478 -14.25 -21.77 24.49
CA ILE A 478 -14.59 -20.45 23.98
C ILE A 478 -14.03 -20.35 22.58
N LYS A 479 -14.92 -20.23 21.60
CA LYS A 479 -14.58 -20.02 20.20
C LYS A 479 -14.94 -18.60 19.80
N VAL A 480 -13.96 -17.87 19.30
CA VAL A 480 -14.04 -16.45 18.96
C VAL A 480 -14.30 -16.31 17.47
N TYR A 481 -15.32 -15.53 17.11
CA TYR A 481 -15.74 -15.29 15.73
C TYR A 481 -15.78 -13.81 15.39
N GLN A 482 -15.59 -13.53 14.10
CA GLN A 482 -15.75 -12.22 13.48
C GLN A 482 -16.75 -12.29 12.32
N GLY A 483 -17.71 -11.38 12.29
CA GLY A 483 -18.70 -11.29 11.21
C GLY A 483 -20.04 -10.72 11.63
N GLU A 484 -20.98 -10.70 10.69
CA GLU A 484 -22.30 -10.06 10.87
C GLU A 484 -23.48 -11.03 10.79
N ARG A 485 -23.21 -12.33 10.59
CA ARG A 485 -24.25 -13.36 10.46
C ARG A 485 -24.66 -13.88 11.84
N GLU A 486 -25.92 -14.32 11.99
CA GLU A 486 -26.44 -14.79 13.29
C GLU A 486 -25.90 -16.17 13.71
N LEU A 487 -25.45 -16.99 12.75
CA LEU A 487 -24.91 -18.33 13.01
C LEU A 487 -23.40 -18.37 12.77
N VAL A 488 -22.68 -19.02 13.68
CA VAL A 488 -21.21 -19.05 13.66
C VAL A 488 -20.62 -19.72 12.41
N ARG A 489 -21.35 -20.65 11.78
CA ARG A 489 -20.95 -21.33 10.54
C ARG A 489 -20.80 -20.38 9.34
N ASP A 490 -21.47 -19.23 9.40
CA ASP A 490 -21.49 -18.21 8.34
C ASP A 490 -20.56 -17.03 8.68
N ASN A 491 -19.81 -17.11 9.79
CA ASN A 491 -18.84 -16.13 10.24
C ASN A 491 -17.43 -16.72 10.25
N LYS A 492 -16.41 -15.86 10.34
CA LYS A 492 -15.01 -16.28 10.39
C LYS A 492 -14.65 -16.68 11.81
N LEU A 493 -14.22 -17.93 12.02
CA LEU A 493 -13.55 -18.35 13.25
C LEU A 493 -12.17 -17.71 13.31
N LEU A 494 -11.86 -17.04 14.41
CA LEU A 494 -10.55 -16.42 14.66
C LEU A 494 -9.65 -17.31 15.52
N GLY A 495 -10.22 -18.03 16.48
CA GLY A 495 -9.48 -18.90 17.38
C GLY A 495 -10.35 -19.49 18.48
N ASN A 496 -9.79 -20.43 19.25
CA ASN A 496 -10.49 -21.04 20.37
C ASN A 496 -9.53 -21.41 21.50
N PHE A 497 -10.05 -21.44 22.71
CA PHE A 497 -9.32 -21.85 23.90
C PHE A 497 -10.27 -22.46 24.94
N GLN A 498 -9.72 -23.20 25.89
CA GLN A 498 -10.50 -23.86 26.93
C GLN A 498 -10.16 -23.31 28.31
N LEU A 499 -11.18 -22.83 29.03
CA LEU A 499 -11.09 -22.55 30.45
C LEU A 499 -11.37 -23.84 31.22
N VAL A 500 -10.36 -24.40 31.87
CA VAL A 500 -10.44 -25.69 32.60
C VAL A 500 -10.47 -25.50 34.10
N GLY A 501 -10.97 -26.51 34.82
CA GLY A 501 -10.94 -26.54 36.27
C GLY A 501 -12.08 -25.76 36.93
N ILE A 502 -13.21 -25.65 36.24
CA ILE A 502 -14.48 -25.15 36.75
C ILE A 502 -15.05 -26.20 37.73
N PRO A 503 -15.48 -25.83 38.94
CA PRO A 503 -16.09 -26.77 39.88
C PRO A 503 -17.38 -27.39 39.31
N PRO A 504 -17.63 -28.69 39.52
CA PRO A 504 -18.88 -29.32 39.09
C PRO A 504 -20.10 -28.63 39.73
N ALA A 505 -20.95 -28.04 38.89
CA ALA A 505 -22.20 -27.39 39.30
C ALA A 505 -23.28 -27.60 38.21
N HIS A 506 -24.55 -27.38 38.56
CA HIS A 506 -25.63 -27.39 37.55
C HIS A 506 -25.40 -26.30 36.50
N ARG A 507 -25.88 -26.54 35.27
CA ARG A 507 -25.81 -25.56 34.18
C ARG A 507 -26.40 -24.22 34.61
N GLY A 508 -25.80 -23.12 34.16
CA GLY A 508 -26.24 -21.77 34.54
C GLY A 508 -25.70 -21.24 35.87
N VAL A 509 -25.05 -22.08 36.70
CA VAL A 509 -24.47 -21.67 37.99
C VAL A 509 -23.07 -21.06 37.85
N PRO A 510 -22.11 -21.66 37.11
CA PRO A 510 -20.79 -21.07 36.93
C PRO A 510 -20.87 -19.69 36.26
N GLN A 511 -20.10 -18.72 36.74
CA GLN A 511 -20.07 -17.36 36.18
C GLN A 511 -18.76 -17.14 35.44
N ILE A 512 -18.80 -17.28 34.12
CA ILE A 512 -17.64 -17.17 33.24
C ILE A 512 -17.67 -15.80 32.59
N GLU A 513 -16.85 -14.88 33.08
CA GLU A 513 -16.69 -13.55 32.50
C GLU A 513 -15.75 -13.63 31.30
N VAL A 514 -16.27 -13.38 30.10
CA VAL A 514 -15.48 -13.30 28.87
C VAL A 514 -15.29 -11.82 28.53
N THR A 515 -14.04 -11.42 28.39
CA THR A 515 -13.62 -10.05 28.12
C THR A 515 -12.89 -9.98 26.79
N PHE A 516 -13.37 -9.12 25.91
CA PHE A 516 -12.72 -8.74 24.67
C PHE A 516 -12.03 -7.39 24.89
N ASP A 517 -10.76 -7.31 24.54
CA ASP A 517 -9.93 -6.11 24.59
C ASP A 517 -9.33 -5.92 23.20
N ILE A 518 -9.63 -4.80 22.54
CA ILE A 518 -9.11 -4.47 21.22
C ILE A 518 -8.19 -3.28 21.36
N ASP A 519 -6.95 -3.43 20.91
CA ASP A 519 -5.95 -2.37 20.97
C ASP A 519 -6.05 -1.38 19.78
N ALA A 520 -5.11 -0.43 19.70
CA ALA A 520 -5.07 0.59 18.67
C ALA A 520 -4.63 0.07 17.28
N ASP A 521 -4.10 -1.15 17.20
CA ASP A 521 -3.72 -1.86 15.97
C ASP A 521 -4.83 -2.84 15.52
N SER A 522 -5.97 -2.84 16.22
CA SER A 522 -7.08 -3.78 16.05
C SER A 522 -6.75 -5.22 16.44
N ILE A 523 -5.72 -5.47 17.26
CA ILE A 523 -5.42 -6.80 17.78
C ILE A 523 -6.41 -7.13 18.90
N VAL A 524 -7.00 -8.33 18.84
CA VAL A 524 -8.04 -8.78 19.77
C VAL A 524 -7.44 -9.69 20.84
N HIS A 525 -7.51 -9.27 22.09
CA HIS A 525 -7.22 -10.12 23.25
C HIS A 525 -8.53 -10.58 23.87
N VAL A 526 -8.69 -11.90 24.01
CA VAL A 526 -9.88 -12.50 24.63
C VAL A 526 -9.46 -13.21 25.91
N HIS A 527 -9.96 -12.72 27.03
CA HIS A 527 -9.73 -13.27 28.36
C HIS A 527 -11.02 -13.89 28.89
N ALA A 528 -10.93 -15.03 29.56
CA ALA A 528 -12.05 -15.65 30.24
C ALA A 528 -11.68 -15.97 31.68
N LYS A 529 -12.57 -15.62 32.61
CA LYS A 529 -12.37 -15.82 34.04
C LYS A 529 -13.61 -16.43 34.68
N ASP A 530 -13.43 -17.52 35.41
CA ASP A 530 -14.45 -17.98 36.35
C ASP A 530 -14.41 -17.11 37.60
N LYS A 531 -15.49 -16.36 37.85
CA LYS A 531 -15.58 -15.42 38.97
C LYS A 531 -15.60 -16.12 40.33
N SER A 532 -15.95 -17.41 40.39
CA SER A 532 -16.01 -18.16 41.64
C SER A 532 -14.63 -18.67 42.08
N THR A 533 -13.82 -19.16 41.13
CA THR A 533 -12.50 -19.73 41.43
C THR A 533 -11.35 -18.77 41.17
N ASN A 534 -11.60 -17.64 40.50
CA ASN A 534 -10.60 -16.74 39.93
C ASN A 534 -9.65 -17.40 38.91
N LYS A 535 -9.91 -18.64 38.49
CA LYS A 535 -9.17 -19.25 37.39
C LYS A 535 -9.49 -18.51 36.11
N ASP A 536 -8.46 -18.25 35.34
CA ASP A 536 -8.56 -17.62 34.05
C ASP A 536 -7.79 -18.39 32.98
N GLN A 537 -8.17 -18.08 31.76
CA GLN A 537 -7.45 -18.46 30.56
C GLN A 537 -7.65 -17.33 29.55
N SER A 538 -6.64 -17.09 28.73
CA SER A 538 -6.77 -16.12 27.65
C SER A 538 -6.20 -16.66 26.37
N ILE A 539 -6.67 -16.09 25.28
CA ILE A 539 -6.01 -16.15 24.00
C ILE A 539 -5.78 -14.71 23.55
N THR A 540 -4.56 -14.41 23.14
CA THR A 540 -4.37 -13.29 22.23
C THR A 540 -4.67 -13.85 20.86
N ILE A 541 -5.68 -13.29 20.20
CA ILE A 541 -5.92 -13.54 18.78
C ILE A 541 -4.85 -12.74 18.02
N ALA A 542 -3.59 -13.15 18.20
CA ALA A 542 -2.55 -12.93 17.22
C ALA A 542 -2.79 -14.03 16.18
N SER A 543 -2.92 -13.62 14.93
CA SER A 543 -3.33 -14.49 13.82
C SER A 543 -2.55 -15.81 13.82
N GLY A 544 -3.14 -16.88 14.38
CA GLY A 544 -2.58 -18.25 14.37
C GLY A 544 -2.64 -18.90 12.98
N SER A 545 -2.78 -18.08 11.95
CA SER A 545 -2.88 -18.44 10.55
C SER A 545 -2.19 -17.35 9.75
N GLY A 546 -1.19 -17.76 8.99
CA GLY A 546 -0.15 -16.92 8.45
C GLY A 546 1.17 -17.69 8.53
N LEU A 547 2.27 -16.95 8.53
CA LEU A 547 3.60 -17.52 8.65
C LEU A 547 3.89 -17.88 10.11
N SER A 548 4.54 -19.02 10.34
CA SER A 548 5.12 -19.33 11.65
C SER A 548 6.35 -18.46 11.93
N ASP A 549 6.71 -18.26 13.20
CA ASP A 549 7.89 -17.46 13.58
C ASP A 549 9.17 -17.97 12.88
N SER A 550 9.32 -19.29 12.73
CA SER A 550 10.45 -19.89 12.02
C SER A 550 10.41 -19.63 10.52
N GLU A 551 9.23 -19.63 9.89
CA GLU A 551 9.08 -19.20 8.51
C GLU A 551 9.42 -17.73 8.35
N ILE A 552 8.93 -16.84 9.23
CA ILE A 552 9.26 -15.42 9.20
C ILE A 552 10.77 -15.21 9.33
N GLU A 553 11.42 -15.86 10.29
CA GLU A 553 12.87 -15.76 10.48
C GLU A 553 13.64 -16.25 9.25
N ASN A 554 13.25 -17.40 8.68
CA ASN A 554 13.84 -17.90 7.42
C ASN A 554 13.64 -16.90 6.27
N MET A 555 12.46 -16.31 6.16
CA MET A 555 12.14 -15.33 5.12
C MET A 555 12.89 -14.01 5.29
N VAL A 556 13.13 -13.58 6.54
CA VAL A 556 13.99 -12.43 6.86
C VAL A 556 15.43 -12.73 6.45
N ASN A 557 15.96 -13.90 6.82
CA ASN A 557 17.31 -14.32 6.45
C ASN A 557 17.48 -14.42 4.93
N ASP A 558 16.49 -14.98 4.23
CA ASP A 558 16.47 -15.03 2.77
C ASP A 558 16.41 -13.63 2.18
N ALA A 559 15.56 -12.73 2.70
CA ALA A 559 15.48 -11.35 2.24
C ALA A 559 16.81 -10.60 2.41
N GLU A 560 17.51 -10.80 3.53
CA GLU A 560 18.84 -10.23 3.77
C GLU A 560 19.89 -10.79 2.80
N LYS A 561 19.90 -12.12 2.59
CA LYS A 561 20.78 -12.80 1.63
C LYS A 561 20.57 -12.28 0.21
N TYR A 562 19.32 -12.22 -0.24
CA TYR A 562 18.99 -11.69 -1.56
C TYR A 562 19.30 -10.20 -1.66
N GLY A 563 19.07 -9.42 -0.60
CA GLY A 563 19.45 -8.01 -0.57
C GLY A 563 20.96 -7.79 -0.69
N ALA A 564 21.79 -8.68 -0.15
CA ALA A 564 23.24 -8.65 -0.36
C ALA A 564 23.62 -8.98 -1.81
N GLN A 565 22.99 -10.00 -2.40
CA GLN A 565 23.19 -10.37 -3.81
C GLN A 565 22.76 -9.25 -4.77
N ASP A 566 21.62 -8.60 -4.49
CA ASP A 566 21.11 -7.48 -5.29
C ASP A 566 22.09 -6.28 -5.24
N LYS A 567 22.69 -6.00 -4.07
CA LYS A 567 23.73 -4.96 -3.93
C LYS A 567 25.00 -5.28 -4.70
N GLU A 568 25.48 -6.52 -4.62
CA GLU A 568 26.65 -6.98 -5.36
C GLU A 568 26.43 -6.88 -6.88
N ARG A 569 25.26 -7.35 -7.34
CA ARG A 569 24.86 -7.26 -8.76
C ARG A 569 24.73 -5.82 -9.23
N LYS A 570 24.12 -4.95 -8.42
CA LYS A 570 24.06 -3.51 -8.72
C LYS A 570 25.45 -2.92 -8.87
N ALA A 571 26.39 -3.23 -7.98
CA ALA A 571 27.77 -2.77 -8.08
C ALA A 571 28.46 -3.28 -9.35
N ALA A 572 28.20 -4.53 -9.76
CA ALA A 572 28.72 -5.08 -11.00
C ALA A 572 28.16 -4.35 -12.25
N ILE A 573 26.85 -4.04 -12.27
CA ILE A 573 26.22 -3.28 -13.36
C ILE A 573 26.77 -1.84 -13.42
N GLU A 574 26.92 -1.17 -12.27
CA GLU A 574 27.51 0.17 -12.21
C GLU A 574 28.97 0.16 -12.69
N ALA A 575 29.74 -0.87 -12.34
CA ALA A 575 31.09 -1.06 -12.84
C ALA A 575 31.10 -1.31 -14.35
N ALA A 576 30.15 -2.06 -14.91
CA ALA A 576 30.02 -2.29 -16.34
C ALA A 576 29.70 -1.01 -17.10
N ASN A 577 28.75 -0.21 -16.62
CA ASN A 577 28.42 1.09 -17.20
C ASN A 577 29.62 2.05 -17.15
N ARG A 578 30.39 2.02 -16.05
CA ARG A 578 31.64 2.78 -15.94
C ARG A 578 32.69 2.28 -16.93
N ALA A 579 32.83 0.97 -17.11
CA ALA A 579 33.73 0.38 -18.09
C ALA A 579 33.37 0.84 -19.51
N ASP A 580 32.08 0.84 -19.88
CA ASP A 580 31.62 1.33 -21.18
C ASP A 580 31.93 2.81 -21.39
N SER A 581 31.75 3.65 -20.37
CA SER A 581 32.15 5.07 -20.44
C SER A 581 33.66 5.21 -20.67
N VAL A 582 34.48 4.50 -19.89
CA VAL A 582 35.95 4.54 -20.03
C VAL A 582 36.39 4.01 -21.40
N LEU A 583 35.80 2.92 -21.87
CA LEU A 583 36.07 2.36 -23.21
C LEU A 583 35.82 3.41 -24.30
N ASN A 584 34.66 4.07 -24.26
CA ASN A 584 34.30 5.07 -25.25
C ASN A 584 35.23 6.30 -25.21
N ASP A 585 35.56 6.79 -24.01
CA ASP A 585 36.45 7.93 -23.83
C ASP A 585 37.88 7.61 -24.31
N THR A 586 38.41 6.44 -23.93
CA THR A 586 39.74 6.00 -24.33
C THR A 586 39.81 5.72 -25.84
N GLU A 587 38.78 5.11 -26.44
CA GLU A 587 38.74 4.90 -27.90
C GLU A 587 38.70 6.21 -28.68
N LYS A 588 37.91 7.18 -28.20
CA LYS A 588 37.83 8.49 -28.84
C LYS A 588 39.17 9.21 -28.75
N ALA A 589 39.78 9.25 -27.56
CA ALA A 589 41.11 9.82 -27.37
C ALA A 589 42.15 9.13 -28.24
N LEU A 590 42.12 7.80 -28.31
CA LEU A 590 43.05 7.03 -29.13
C LEU A 590 42.89 7.38 -30.61
N LYS A 591 41.67 7.45 -31.16
CA LYS A 591 41.44 7.87 -32.55
C LYS A 591 41.96 9.27 -32.88
N GLU A 592 41.86 10.21 -31.93
CA GLU A 592 42.27 11.60 -32.15
C GLU A 592 43.78 11.82 -31.99
N PHE A 593 44.46 11.00 -31.19
CA PHE A 593 45.86 11.20 -30.80
C PHE A 593 46.80 10.02 -31.09
N GLU A 594 46.34 9.02 -31.86
CA GLU A 594 47.12 7.84 -32.22
C GLU A 594 48.47 8.20 -32.85
N ASP A 595 48.47 9.17 -33.77
CA ASP A 595 49.66 9.61 -34.50
C ASP A 595 50.72 10.27 -33.59
N LYS A 596 50.33 10.63 -32.35
CA LYS A 596 51.24 11.21 -31.34
C LYS A 596 51.74 10.18 -30.34
N LEU A 597 51.33 8.92 -30.43
CA LEU A 597 51.81 7.80 -29.62
C LEU A 597 52.85 6.99 -30.39
N ASP A 598 53.76 6.31 -29.68
CA ASP A 598 54.53 5.26 -30.31
C ASP A 598 53.62 4.06 -30.58
N LYS A 599 53.99 3.28 -31.59
CA LYS A 599 53.18 2.15 -32.05
C LYS A 599 52.97 1.09 -30.97
N THR A 600 53.94 0.90 -30.08
CA THR A 600 53.88 -0.10 -29.00
C THR A 600 52.86 0.31 -27.93
N GLU A 601 52.85 1.58 -27.50
CA GLU A 601 51.82 2.10 -26.59
C GLU A 601 50.43 2.03 -27.22
N ALA A 602 50.28 2.46 -28.49
CA ALA A 602 49.00 2.42 -29.19
C ALA A 602 48.43 0.99 -29.31
N ASP A 603 49.27 0.01 -29.65
CA ASP A 603 48.85 -1.39 -29.76
C ASP A 603 48.46 -1.98 -28.39
N THR A 604 49.19 -1.62 -27.31
CA THR A 604 48.87 -2.04 -25.93
C THR A 604 47.50 -1.51 -25.48
N ILE A 605 47.20 -0.24 -25.78
CA ILE A 605 45.89 0.36 -25.44
C ILE A 605 44.77 -0.33 -26.23
N LYS A 606 44.96 -0.62 -27.52
CA LYS A 606 43.97 -1.36 -28.34
C LYS A 606 43.67 -2.75 -27.78
N GLU A 607 44.70 -3.47 -27.33
CA GLU A 607 44.54 -4.78 -26.72
C GLU A 607 43.72 -4.71 -25.42
N LYS A 608 44.01 -3.72 -24.56
CA LYS A 608 43.25 -3.50 -23.31
C LYS A 608 41.81 -3.08 -23.56
N ILE A 609 41.55 -2.24 -24.57
CA ILE A 609 40.19 -1.88 -25.01
C ILE A 609 39.44 -3.14 -25.46
N ALA A 610 40.04 -3.97 -26.32
CA ALA A 610 39.41 -5.20 -26.80
C ALA A 610 39.10 -6.18 -25.65
N SER A 611 40.06 -6.35 -24.73
CA SER A 611 39.90 -7.23 -23.56
C SER A 611 38.80 -6.75 -22.62
N LEU A 612 38.73 -5.46 -22.31
CA LEU A 612 37.70 -4.91 -21.45
C LEU A 612 36.32 -4.97 -22.12
N ARG A 613 36.23 -4.68 -23.43
CA ARG A 613 34.97 -4.77 -24.20
C ARG A 613 34.43 -6.20 -24.24
N GLU A 614 35.27 -7.19 -24.53
CA GLU A 614 34.85 -8.60 -24.53
C GLU A 614 34.33 -9.02 -23.14
N TYR A 615 35.00 -8.55 -22.09
CA TYR A 615 34.64 -8.85 -20.71
C TYR A 615 33.33 -8.19 -20.27
N VAL A 616 33.07 -6.95 -20.71
CA VAL A 616 31.78 -6.27 -20.49
C VAL A 616 30.65 -6.97 -21.27
N ALA A 617 30.88 -7.32 -22.53
CA ALA A 617 29.89 -7.99 -23.37
C ALA A 617 29.46 -9.36 -22.80
N LYS A 618 30.41 -10.16 -22.28
CA LYS A 618 30.11 -11.45 -21.62
C LYS A 618 29.27 -11.29 -20.36
N ASN A 619 29.48 -10.23 -19.58
CA ASN A 619 28.63 -9.94 -18.42
C ASN A 619 27.22 -9.50 -18.81
N GLN A 620 27.11 -8.60 -19.80
CA GLN A 620 25.81 -8.11 -20.26
C GLN A 620 24.95 -9.22 -20.89
N ALA A 621 25.56 -10.25 -21.47
CA ALA A 621 24.89 -11.43 -22.00
C ALA A 621 24.42 -12.44 -20.93
N GLY A 622 24.77 -12.24 -19.65
CA GLY A 622 24.45 -13.19 -18.57
C GLY A 622 25.30 -14.46 -18.58
N GLU A 623 26.38 -14.49 -19.37
CA GLU A 623 27.32 -15.62 -19.48
C GLU A 623 28.56 -15.47 -18.58
N GLY A 624 28.67 -14.35 -17.83
CA GLY A 624 29.79 -14.02 -16.95
C GLY A 624 29.39 -13.92 -15.47
N ASN A 625 30.30 -14.34 -14.58
CA ASN A 625 30.20 -14.15 -13.12
C ASN A 625 31.13 -13.00 -12.64
N ALA A 626 31.35 -11.97 -13.44
CA ALA A 626 32.35 -10.97 -13.06
C ALA A 626 31.89 -10.17 -11.84
N THR A 627 32.81 -10.03 -10.88
CA THR A 627 32.58 -9.17 -9.72
C THR A 627 32.88 -7.72 -10.09
N ALA A 628 32.30 -6.79 -9.33
CA ALA A 628 32.61 -5.36 -9.46
C ALA A 628 34.13 -5.09 -9.29
N GLU A 629 34.83 -5.92 -8.53
CA GLU A 629 36.27 -5.84 -8.26
C GLU A 629 37.11 -6.24 -9.47
N GLU A 630 36.79 -7.35 -10.13
CA GLU A 630 37.45 -7.77 -11.37
C GLU A 630 37.24 -6.75 -12.48
N MET A 631 36.04 -6.18 -12.57
CA MET A 631 35.71 -5.13 -13.53
C MET A 631 36.49 -3.84 -13.26
N LYS A 632 36.57 -3.44 -11.99
CA LYS A 632 37.37 -2.31 -11.57
C LYS A 632 38.85 -2.50 -11.88
N ALA A 633 39.41 -3.68 -11.63
CA ALA A 633 40.81 -3.98 -11.94
C ALA A 633 41.10 -3.82 -13.44
N LYS A 634 40.23 -4.31 -14.33
CA LYS A 634 40.37 -4.14 -15.78
C LYS A 634 40.19 -2.68 -16.24
N ILE A 635 39.29 -1.93 -15.60
CA ILE A 635 39.16 -0.48 -15.83
C ILE A 635 40.47 0.22 -15.45
N ASP A 636 41.00 -0.06 -14.26
CA ASP A 636 42.22 0.56 -13.73
C ASP A 636 43.43 0.21 -14.62
N GLU A 637 43.52 -1.02 -15.14
CA GLU A 637 44.55 -1.43 -16.11
C GLU A 637 44.47 -0.61 -17.41
N LEU A 638 43.27 -0.46 -17.99
CA LEU A 638 43.07 0.33 -19.21
C LEU A 638 43.44 1.80 -18.94
N GLN A 639 42.95 2.38 -17.85
CA GLN A 639 43.23 3.77 -17.49
C GLN A 639 44.73 4.01 -17.28
N THR A 640 45.42 3.07 -16.62
CA THR A 640 46.87 3.13 -16.41
C THR A 640 47.62 3.09 -17.74
N SER A 641 47.23 2.20 -18.66
CA SER A 641 47.84 2.13 -20.00
C SER A 641 47.56 3.38 -20.86
N ALA A 642 46.45 4.08 -20.60
CA ALA A 642 46.03 5.27 -21.32
C ALA A 642 46.54 6.59 -20.69
N LEU A 643 47.32 6.56 -19.61
CA LEU A 643 47.80 7.78 -18.93
C LEU A 643 48.60 8.71 -19.87
N THR A 644 49.50 8.15 -20.69
CA THR A 644 50.31 8.94 -21.65
C THR A 644 49.46 9.53 -22.77
N LEU A 645 48.43 8.80 -23.22
CA LEU A 645 47.43 9.26 -24.19
C LEU A 645 46.64 10.46 -23.65
N PHE A 646 46.14 10.37 -22.41
CA PHE A 646 45.40 11.47 -21.79
C PHE A 646 46.28 12.69 -21.46
N ASP A 647 47.54 12.50 -21.04
CA ASP A 647 48.50 13.61 -20.85
C ASP A 647 48.78 14.37 -22.17
N LYS A 648 48.94 13.64 -23.29
CA LYS A 648 49.10 14.24 -24.62
C LYS A 648 47.84 14.97 -25.09
N MET A 649 46.65 14.44 -24.78
CA MET A 649 45.37 15.09 -25.05
C MET A 649 45.22 16.40 -24.25
N HIS A 650 45.61 16.41 -22.97
CA HIS A 650 45.57 17.59 -22.11
C HIS A 650 46.52 18.68 -22.61
N LYS A 651 47.78 18.34 -22.91
CA LYS A 651 48.76 19.30 -23.47
C LYS A 651 48.31 19.91 -24.79
N ALA A 652 47.72 19.10 -25.70
CA ALA A 652 47.20 19.61 -26.97
C ALA A 652 45.95 20.50 -26.80
N ARG A 653 45.12 20.27 -25.77
CA ARG A 653 44.01 21.17 -25.41
C ARG A 653 44.48 22.49 -24.82
N GLU A 654 45.52 22.47 -23.99
CA GLU A 654 46.13 23.69 -23.45
C GLU A 654 46.75 24.55 -24.57
N GLU A 655 47.48 23.93 -25.50
CA GLU A 655 48.06 24.60 -26.67
C GLU A 655 47.01 25.18 -27.63
N SER A 656 45.85 24.53 -27.77
CA SER A 656 44.74 25.04 -28.61
C SER A 656 43.89 26.12 -27.92
N SER A 657 43.86 26.16 -26.58
CA SER A 657 43.18 27.20 -25.80
C SER A 657 43.98 28.51 -25.61
N GLN A 658 45.26 28.53 -26.01
CA GLN A 658 46.11 29.75 -26.00
C GLN A 658 46.14 30.50 -27.34
N THR A 659 45.32 30.13 -28.33
CA THR A 659 45.19 30.92 -29.57
C THR A 659 44.10 31.99 -29.40
N PRO A 660 44.41 33.29 -29.41
CA PRO A 660 43.39 34.34 -29.38
C PRO A 660 42.51 34.26 -30.64
N PRO A 661 41.24 34.69 -30.60
CA PRO A 661 40.44 34.80 -31.82
C PRO A 661 41.15 35.75 -32.80
N PRO A 662 41.15 35.48 -34.12
CA PRO A 662 41.63 36.44 -35.10
C PRO A 662 40.77 37.70 -35.01
N GLY A 663 41.42 38.85 -34.93
CA GLY A 663 40.79 40.16 -34.74
C GLY A 663 39.67 40.43 -35.75
N GLY A 664 38.49 40.71 -35.21
CA GLY A 664 37.40 41.38 -35.93
C GLY A 664 37.64 42.89 -35.91
N ASP A 665 37.89 43.44 -37.08
CA ASP A 665 38.12 44.86 -37.34
C ASP A 665 36.91 45.72 -36.93
N ALA A 666 37.22 46.94 -36.52
CA ALA A 666 36.27 47.93 -36.04
C ALA A 666 35.41 48.49 -37.18
N GLY A 667 34.09 48.42 -37.02
CA GLY A 667 33.11 49.16 -37.81
C GLY A 667 32.11 49.84 -36.90
N ALA A 668 32.37 51.11 -36.59
CA ALA A 668 31.45 51.97 -35.85
C ALA A 668 30.23 52.34 -36.72
N GLN A 669 29.01 52.18 -36.19
CA GLN A 669 27.91 53.15 -36.31
C GLN A 669 26.77 52.80 -35.34
N GLY A 670 26.26 53.85 -34.67
CA GLY A 670 25.41 53.75 -33.48
C GLY A 670 23.91 53.60 -33.72
N GLY A 671 23.17 53.62 -32.61
CA GLY A 671 21.71 53.75 -32.57
C GLY A 671 21.10 53.16 -31.30
N GLU A 672 20.74 54.03 -30.35
CA GLU A 672 19.82 53.75 -29.24
C GLU A 672 18.49 53.15 -29.74
N GLN A 673 17.87 52.22 -29.00
CA GLN A 673 16.75 52.51 -28.08
C GLN A 673 16.12 51.22 -27.51
N LYS A 674 15.81 51.30 -26.21
CA LYS A 674 14.93 50.41 -25.43
C LYS A 674 13.45 50.75 -25.68
N PRO A 675 12.45 49.96 -25.21
CA PRO A 675 12.45 49.03 -24.08
C PRO A 675 12.37 47.55 -24.41
#